data_AF-A0A2A7UF59-F1
#
_entry.id   AF-A0A2A7UF59-F1
#
_cell.length_a   1.000
_cell.length_b   1.000
_cell.length_c   1.000
_cell.angle_alpha   90.00
_cell.angle_beta   90.00
_cell.angle_gamma   90.00
#
_symmetry.space_group_name_H-M   'P 1'
#
loop_
_entity.id
_entity.type
_entity.pdbx_description
1 polymer ?
#
loop_
_entity_poly.entity_id
_entity_poly.type
_entity_poly.pdbx_seq_one_letter_code
_entity_poly.pdbx_strand_id
1 'polypeptide(L)'
;MQPFDPNDYRKRVLAAVERRGGMEQSDPFELYDIPLEEAERLTDAEVAARVAEVWGFWQRQRDHPKYRVLVGVLVDNHERLSYLLLDESARRAEALRIRRERQERDAERFAMLDAAVERLVQRYGGVPAGKVAGLEEIGAMSGLSAAEVAERLRGHPVVADEPRAEPAAAATVLTEHRRAEIRRLLDEWARLVDGPPAPTLLALLGLDPTRATETAEIRLRAEALRARARELPPGRMRVVLDELLVHVRDLVEPGGPVTDAYVAAVVAEVAERLRPKVRAAVLVEDRLAGEDYDFLLEEAIEHGLDRAGAAALLADLARELGAQVEATPVHAGAAPPRPGWADTAPPPRQAVNAWMEPLKAARAALREGRPQEAARHIADARMLDVHRDGTTQIRSVADDVERVLAEAAAQWRSAATARAGARYGEVLALVEQLRRIARDVPPPTGYDVGLDALGREAADAVAEADRLVAAASAAAPLERARLLSQALTRCADHGPAAAELARTPVPAPHDVRTSRLPNGSVLIRWSPPTTEPADYRVTRQQPDGSWRVVGRTRTTELEDGAAPADTMPVYAVATALAGRYSEPARSDAEAQPRATAPDHAAAGPTTPSRAAGTPHPPDPALPDDPVPGGIPVVTNPREHGGRLVFDWPAGVTEVMVVVRGDRAPLTHDEPGVRAWKVTNMRYELDGGVAIPADLPRPCHVAIASCRREADGRLRVAPGFAPAARLRWSHRS
;
A
#
# COMPACT_ATOMS: atom_id res chain seq x y z
N MET A 1 37.53 -8.99 -18.12
CA MET A 1 36.88 -7.83 -18.77
C MET A 1 37.50 -7.61 -20.16
N GLN A 2 36.71 -7.73 -21.24
CA GLN A 2 37.21 -7.45 -22.60
C GLN A 2 37.40 -5.95 -22.84
N PRO A 3 38.32 -5.48 -23.70
CA PRO A 3 38.52 -4.07 -24.01
C PRO A 3 37.24 -3.37 -24.52
N PHE A 4 37.06 -2.10 -24.20
CA PHE A 4 35.89 -1.33 -24.63
C PHE A 4 35.95 -1.03 -26.14
N ASP A 5 34.95 -1.50 -26.89
CA ASP A 5 34.77 -1.17 -28.31
C ASP A 5 33.57 -0.21 -28.49
N PRO A 6 33.80 1.06 -28.87
CA PRO A 6 32.75 2.04 -29.09
C PRO A 6 31.69 1.63 -30.12
N ASN A 7 32.07 0.90 -31.17
CA ASN A 7 31.15 0.49 -32.23
C ASN A 7 30.28 -0.68 -31.80
N ASP A 8 30.86 -1.67 -31.11
CA ASP A 8 30.11 -2.77 -30.51
C ASP A 8 29.14 -2.24 -29.46
N TYR A 9 29.62 -1.38 -28.55
CA TYR A 9 28.83 -0.79 -27.49
C TYR A 9 27.57 -0.06 -28.00
N ARG A 10 27.67 0.70 -29.10
CA ARG A 10 26.48 1.34 -29.69
C ARG A 10 25.44 0.33 -30.18
N LYS A 11 25.88 -0.80 -30.75
CA LYS A 11 25.00 -1.81 -31.35
C LYS A 11 24.39 -2.73 -30.30
N ARG A 12 25.17 -3.11 -29.29
CA ARG A 12 24.76 -4.07 -28.26
C ARG A 12 24.08 -3.39 -27.09
N VAL A 13 24.68 -2.32 -26.55
CA VAL A 13 24.20 -1.67 -25.32
C VAL A 13 23.22 -0.54 -25.64
N LEU A 14 23.65 0.54 -26.30
CA LEU A 14 22.77 1.71 -26.51
C LEU A 14 21.53 1.38 -27.34
N ALA A 15 21.66 0.57 -28.39
CA ALA A 15 20.50 0.16 -29.19
C ALA A 15 19.51 -0.71 -28.41
N ALA A 16 19.97 -1.53 -27.45
CA ALA A 16 19.11 -2.36 -26.62
C ALA A 16 18.39 -1.54 -25.55
N VAL A 17 19.11 -0.62 -24.88
CA VAL A 17 18.57 0.30 -23.88
C VAL A 17 17.51 1.20 -24.52
N GLU A 18 17.78 1.77 -25.70
CA GLU A 18 16.82 2.60 -26.44
C GLU A 18 15.55 1.81 -26.79
N ARG A 19 15.71 0.56 -27.25
CA ARG A 19 14.57 -0.32 -27.60
C ARG A 19 13.69 -0.65 -26.40
N ARG A 20 14.27 -0.75 -25.20
CA ARG A 20 13.56 -1.00 -23.94
C ARG A 20 12.96 0.28 -23.32
N GLY A 21 13.11 1.44 -23.94
CA GLY A 21 12.52 2.68 -23.43
C GLY A 21 13.39 3.47 -22.46
N GLY A 22 14.71 3.22 -22.45
CA GLY A 22 15.70 4.09 -21.80
C GLY A 22 16.33 3.50 -20.53
N MET A 23 17.01 4.38 -19.78
CA MET A 23 17.86 4.01 -18.63
C MET A 23 17.11 3.24 -17.54
N GLU A 24 15.85 3.59 -17.27
CA GLU A 24 15.06 3.00 -16.17
C GLU A 24 14.81 1.49 -16.34
N GLN A 25 15.00 0.94 -17.54
CA GLN A 25 14.89 -0.49 -17.83
C GLN A 25 16.25 -1.20 -17.99
N SER A 26 17.34 -0.55 -17.59
CA SER A 26 18.70 -1.07 -17.69
C SER A 26 19.46 -0.93 -16.40
N ASP A 27 20.34 -1.89 -16.14
CA ASP A 27 21.14 -1.91 -14.92
C ASP A 27 22.54 -1.31 -15.12
N PRO A 28 23.19 -0.82 -14.05
CA PRO A 28 24.50 -0.17 -14.14
C PRO A 28 25.59 -1.05 -14.77
N PHE A 29 25.55 -2.38 -14.60
CA PHE A 29 26.53 -3.29 -15.21
C PHE A 29 26.37 -3.34 -16.73
N GLU A 30 25.15 -3.39 -17.24
CA GLU A 30 24.88 -3.28 -18.68
C GLU A 30 25.30 -1.91 -19.24
N LEU A 31 24.93 -0.82 -18.54
CA LEU A 31 25.20 0.55 -19.02
C LEU A 31 26.70 0.82 -19.14
N TYR A 32 27.50 0.41 -18.17
CA TYR A 32 28.97 0.57 -18.20
C TYR A 32 29.71 -0.55 -18.91
N ASP A 33 29.00 -1.50 -19.50
CA ASP A 33 29.58 -2.66 -20.18
C ASP A 33 30.55 -3.45 -19.30
N ILE A 34 30.11 -3.72 -18.06
CA ILE A 34 30.84 -4.49 -17.06
C ILE A 34 30.15 -5.86 -16.94
N PRO A 35 30.87 -6.98 -17.11
CA PRO A 35 30.29 -8.31 -16.98
C PRO A 35 29.83 -8.56 -15.53
N LEU A 36 28.53 -8.78 -15.36
CA LEU A 36 27.91 -9.07 -14.05
C LEU A 36 28.53 -10.32 -13.39
N GLU A 37 28.93 -11.31 -14.17
CA GLU A 37 29.56 -12.55 -13.68
C GLU A 37 30.99 -12.32 -13.15
N GLU A 38 31.67 -11.28 -13.61
CA GLU A 38 33.02 -10.95 -13.16
C GLU A 38 33.03 -9.97 -11.97
N ALA A 39 31.87 -9.47 -11.54
CA ALA A 39 31.75 -8.40 -10.53
C ALA A 39 32.54 -8.65 -9.23
N GLU A 40 32.68 -9.92 -8.82
CA GLU A 40 33.41 -10.32 -7.61
C GLU A 40 34.93 -10.44 -7.79
N ARG A 41 35.39 -10.62 -9.04
CA ARG A 41 36.81 -10.79 -9.41
C ARG A 41 37.46 -9.49 -9.88
N LEU A 42 36.68 -8.55 -10.38
CA LEU A 42 37.19 -7.28 -10.89
C LEU A 42 37.65 -6.38 -9.74
N THR A 43 38.79 -5.75 -9.93
CA THR A 43 39.33 -4.75 -8.99
C THR A 43 38.67 -3.39 -9.22
N ASP A 44 38.66 -2.54 -8.19
CA ASP A 44 38.08 -1.20 -8.28
C ASP A 44 38.80 -0.33 -9.33
N ALA A 45 40.10 -0.54 -9.53
CA ALA A 45 40.87 0.14 -10.56
C ALA A 45 40.43 -0.22 -11.99
N GLU A 46 40.17 -1.51 -12.26
CA GLU A 46 39.68 -1.98 -13.55
C GLU A 46 38.27 -1.46 -13.84
N VAL A 47 37.40 -1.46 -12.82
CA VAL A 47 36.03 -0.94 -12.93
C VAL A 47 36.02 0.58 -13.14
N ALA A 48 36.82 1.33 -12.37
CA ALA A 48 36.95 2.77 -12.53
C ALA A 48 37.47 3.15 -13.92
N ALA A 49 38.45 2.40 -14.46
CA ALA A 49 38.95 2.61 -15.81
C ALA A 49 37.85 2.39 -16.86
N ARG A 50 37.07 1.31 -16.76
CA ARG A 50 35.92 1.04 -17.66
C ARG A 50 34.85 2.12 -17.56
N VAL A 51 34.46 2.51 -16.35
CA VAL A 51 33.48 3.58 -16.10
C VAL A 51 33.93 4.89 -16.76
N ALA A 52 35.20 5.25 -16.62
CA ALA A 52 35.77 6.45 -17.24
C ALA A 52 35.81 6.37 -18.77
N GLU A 53 36.14 5.21 -19.34
CA GLU A 53 36.14 4.98 -20.80
C GLU A 53 34.73 5.14 -21.39
N VAL A 54 33.72 4.52 -20.78
CA VAL A 54 32.32 4.58 -21.24
C VAL A 54 31.74 5.98 -21.04
N TRP A 55 32.00 6.62 -19.90
CA TRP A 55 31.54 7.98 -19.66
C TRP A 55 32.17 8.98 -20.64
N GLY A 56 33.49 8.86 -20.89
CA GLY A 56 34.17 9.65 -21.91
C GLY A 56 33.62 9.40 -23.32
N PHE A 57 33.15 8.18 -23.60
CA PHE A 57 32.43 7.89 -24.83
C PHE A 57 31.06 8.57 -24.89
N TRP A 58 30.25 8.51 -23.82
CA TRP A 58 28.95 9.21 -23.75
C TRP A 58 29.10 10.71 -23.95
N GLN A 59 30.10 11.34 -23.32
CA GLN A 59 30.38 12.77 -23.49
C GLN A 59 30.63 13.15 -24.97
N ARG A 60 31.31 12.27 -25.73
CA ARG A 60 31.55 12.46 -27.17
C ARG A 60 30.33 12.19 -28.05
N GLN A 61 29.26 11.62 -27.51
CA GLN A 61 28.06 11.19 -28.25
C GLN A 61 26.81 12.03 -27.91
N ARG A 62 26.95 13.12 -27.15
CA ARG A 62 25.82 14.00 -26.76
C ARG A 62 25.07 14.58 -27.97
N ASP A 63 25.76 14.77 -29.09
CA ASP A 63 25.17 15.27 -30.35
C ASP A 63 24.86 14.16 -31.36
N HIS A 64 24.87 12.88 -30.95
CA HIS A 64 24.61 11.78 -31.87
C HIS A 64 23.15 11.81 -32.38
N PRO A 65 22.91 11.76 -33.70
CA PRO A 65 21.58 11.99 -34.28
C PRO A 65 20.51 11.01 -33.79
N LYS A 66 20.90 9.78 -33.44
CA LYS A 66 19.98 8.75 -32.93
C LYS A 66 19.92 8.65 -31.40
N TYR A 67 21.01 8.96 -30.70
CA TYR A 67 21.17 8.60 -29.27
C TYR A 67 21.35 9.81 -28.35
N ARG A 68 21.33 11.03 -28.89
CA ARG A 68 21.50 12.29 -28.15
C ARG A 68 20.67 12.35 -26.86
N VAL A 69 19.40 11.95 -26.92
CA VAL A 69 18.48 12.02 -25.78
C VAL A 69 18.92 11.03 -24.70
N LEU A 70 19.04 9.74 -25.03
CA LEU A 70 19.49 8.70 -24.09
C LEU A 70 20.86 9.01 -23.50
N VAL A 71 21.83 9.40 -24.33
CA VAL A 71 23.19 9.74 -23.89
C VAL A 71 23.18 10.98 -22.98
N GLY A 72 22.34 11.98 -23.25
CA GLY A 72 22.14 13.12 -22.37
C GLY A 72 21.71 12.67 -20.97
N VAL A 73 20.69 11.82 -20.89
CA VAL A 73 20.18 11.27 -19.62
C VAL A 73 21.26 10.43 -18.89
N LEU A 74 22.03 9.61 -19.62
CA LEU A 74 23.14 8.82 -19.07
C LEU A 74 24.26 9.68 -18.49
N VAL A 75 24.63 10.76 -19.18
CA VAL A 75 25.65 11.71 -18.70
C VAL A 75 25.17 12.43 -17.44
N ASP A 76 23.93 12.90 -17.42
CA ASP A 76 23.38 13.66 -16.29
C ASP A 76 23.21 12.80 -15.03
N ASN A 77 23.09 11.47 -15.19
CA ASN A 77 22.97 10.52 -14.09
C ASN A 77 24.29 9.77 -13.78
N HIS A 78 25.41 10.16 -14.39
CA HIS A 78 26.67 9.42 -14.28
C HIS A 78 27.07 9.15 -12.82
N GLU A 79 27.07 10.19 -11.97
CA GLU A 79 27.47 10.08 -10.56
C GLU A 79 26.62 9.08 -9.79
N ARG A 80 25.30 9.11 -10.01
CA ARG A 80 24.35 8.17 -9.38
C ARG A 80 24.61 6.73 -9.83
N LEU A 81 24.84 6.53 -11.13
CA LEU A 81 24.99 5.21 -11.73
C LEU A 81 26.35 4.58 -11.43
N SER A 82 27.43 5.37 -11.38
CA SER A 82 28.78 4.85 -11.16
C SER A 82 29.08 4.57 -9.69
N TYR A 83 28.46 5.31 -8.77
CA TYR A 83 28.72 5.21 -7.32
C TYR A 83 28.68 3.77 -6.79
N LEU A 84 27.68 2.98 -7.19
CA LEU A 84 27.51 1.60 -6.72
C LEU A 84 28.52 0.61 -7.33
N LEU A 85 29.24 0.98 -8.37
CA LEU A 85 30.19 0.11 -9.08
C LEU A 85 31.64 0.32 -8.66
N LEU A 86 31.97 1.53 -8.22
CA LEU A 86 33.34 1.95 -7.93
C LEU A 86 33.92 1.34 -6.65
N ASP A 87 33.07 0.95 -5.69
CA ASP A 87 33.48 0.28 -4.44
C ASP A 87 33.21 -1.23 -4.53
N GLU A 88 34.17 -2.05 -4.11
CA GLU A 88 34.08 -3.52 -4.14
C GLU A 88 32.88 -4.08 -3.38
N SER A 89 32.60 -3.54 -2.19
CA SER A 89 31.52 -4.04 -1.34
C SER A 89 30.14 -3.66 -1.88
N ALA A 90 29.98 -2.42 -2.34
CA ALA A 90 28.77 -1.93 -2.98
C ALA A 90 28.51 -2.68 -4.30
N ARG A 91 29.55 -2.88 -5.12
CA ARG A 91 29.48 -3.60 -6.40
C ARG A 91 28.99 -5.03 -6.20
N ARG A 92 29.49 -5.74 -5.18
CA ARG A 92 29.06 -7.11 -4.88
C ARG A 92 27.59 -7.17 -4.43
N ALA A 93 27.17 -6.27 -3.55
CA ALA A 93 25.78 -6.21 -3.09
C ALA A 93 24.83 -5.90 -4.27
N GLU A 94 25.21 -4.95 -5.12
CA GLU A 94 24.43 -4.56 -6.28
C GLU A 94 24.41 -5.67 -7.35
N ALA A 95 25.51 -6.38 -7.56
CA ALA A 95 25.56 -7.53 -8.46
C ALA A 95 24.59 -8.64 -8.01
N LEU A 96 24.50 -8.93 -6.71
CA LEU A 96 23.56 -9.91 -6.18
C LEU A 96 22.10 -9.48 -6.39
N ARG A 97 21.79 -8.19 -6.16
CA ARG A 97 20.45 -7.63 -6.38
C ARG A 97 20.04 -7.77 -7.85
N ILE A 98 20.91 -7.34 -8.78
CA ILE A 98 20.64 -7.38 -10.22
C ILE A 98 20.55 -8.82 -10.73
N ARG A 99 21.36 -9.76 -10.22
CA ARG A 99 21.23 -11.19 -10.56
C ARG A 99 19.84 -11.71 -10.20
N ARG A 100 19.32 -11.37 -9.01
CA ARG A 100 17.95 -11.74 -8.61
C ARG A 100 16.90 -11.11 -9.52
N GLU A 101 17.01 -9.82 -9.79
CA GLU A 101 16.05 -9.12 -10.68
C GLU A 101 16.09 -9.65 -12.11
N ARG A 102 17.26 -10.02 -12.64
CA ARG A 102 17.40 -10.67 -13.94
C ARG A 102 16.77 -12.07 -13.91
N GLN A 103 17.01 -12.85 -12.86
CA GLN A 103 16.40 -14.18 -12.68
C GLN A 103 14.87 -14.12 -12.55
N GLU A 104 14.34 -13.15 -11.80
CA GLU A 104 12.90 -12.94 -11.64
C GLU A 104 12.26 -12.54 -12.98
N ARG A 105 12.84 -11.59 -13.71
CA ARG A 105 12.36 -11.22 -15.05
C ARG A 105 12.43 -12.37 -16.04
N ASP A 106 13.49 -13.17 -16.02
CA ASP A 106 13.58 -14.35 -16.87
C ASP A 106 12.55 -15.41 -16.45
N ALA A 107 12.37 -15.67 -15.15
CA ALA A 107 11.35 -16.59 -14.66
C ALA A 107 9.94 -16.15 -15.07
N GLU A 108 9.62 -14.86 -15.00
CA GLU A 108 8.35 -14.30 -15.47
C GLU A 108 8.16 -14.47 -16.98
N ARG A 109 9.21 -14.25 -17.78
CA ARG A 109 9.17 -14.46 -19.25
C ARG A 109 8.90 -15.91 -19.62
N PHE A 110 9.43 -16.87 -18.86
CA PHE A 110 9.22 -18.30 -19.09
C PHE A 110 7.97 -18.87 -18.42
N ALA A 111 7.35 -18.16 -17.46
CA ALA A 111 6.24 -18.68 -16.65
C ALA A 111 5.05 -19.19 -17.49
N MET A 112 4.66 -18.45 -18.54
CA MET A 112 3.55 -18.84 -19.40
C MET A 112 3.87 -20.10 -20.23
N LEU A 113 5.12 -20.22 -20.71
CA LEU A 113 5.60 -21.38 -21.45
C LEU A 113 5.70 -22.60 -20.53
N ASP A 114 6.32 -22.44 -19.36
CA ASP A 114 6.52 -23.51 -18.37
C ASP A 114 5.17 -24.08 -17.90
N ALA A 115 4.18 -23.22 -17.63
CA ALA A 115 2.82 -23.68 -17.30
C ALA A 115 2.14 -24.43 -18.45
N ALA A 116 2.39 -24.06 -19.70
CA ALA A 116 1.86 -24.77 -20.87
C ALA A 116 2.55 -26.13 -21.06
N VAL A 117 3.88 -26.19 -20.90
CA VAL A 117 4.67 -27.41 -20.95
C VAL A 117 4.28 -28.36 -19.83
N GLU A 118 4.13 -27.88 -18.59
CA GLU A 118 3.73 -28.69 -17.45
C GLU A 118 2.38 -29.36 -17.69
N ARG A 119 1.38 -28.64 -18.21
CA ARG A 119 0.08 -29.21 -18.57
C ARG A 119 0.18 -30.28 -19.65
N LEU A 120 1.06 -30.10 -20.63
CA LEU A 120 1.29 -31.10 -21.69
C LEU A 120 2.00 -32.33 -21.14
N VAL A 121 3.03 -32.15 -20.31
CA VAL A 121 3.76 -33.26 -19.67
C VAL A 121 2.86 -34.04 -18.72
N GLN A 122 2.06 -33.38 -17.89
CA GLN A 122 1.09 -34.03 -17.00
C GLN A 122 0.04 -34.84 -17.78
N ARG A 123 -0.33 -34.38 -18.99
CA ARG A 123 -1.39 -35.00 -19.81
C ARG A 123 -0.89 -36.10 -20.75
N TYR A 124 0.30 -35.95 -21.30
CA TYR A 124 0.83 -36.81 -22.37
C TYR A 124 2.13 -37.54 -21.97
N GLY A 125 2.63 -37.35 -20.75
CA GLY A 125 3.91 -37.90 -20.30
C GLY A 125 5.13 -37.24 -20.94
N GLY A 126 4.93 -36.19 -21.73
CA GLY A 126 5.93 -35.46 -22.49
C GLY A 126 5.27 -34.41 -23.39
N VAL A 127 6.05 -33.74 -24.23
CA VAL A 127 5.56 -32.70 -25.15
C VAL A 127 5.24 -33.34 -26.51
N PRO A 128 3.98 -33.34 -26.98
CA PRO A 128 3.66 -33.91 -28.29
C PRO A 128 4.31 -33.13 -29.45
N ALA A 129 4.84 -33.83 -30.45
CA ALA A 129 5.56 -33.23 -31.58
C ALA A 129 4.72 -32.16 -32.31
N GLY A 130 3.43 -32.38 -32.51
CA GLY A 130 2.52 -31.44 -33.19
C GLY A 130 2.07 -30.27 -32.34
N LYS A 131 2.48 -30.21 -31.06
CA LYS A 131 2.20 -29.09 -30.15
C LYS A 131 3.39 -28.15 -29.95
N VAL A 132 4.57 -28.50 -30.47
CA VAL A 132 5.78 -27.66 -30.38
C VAL A 132 5.56 -26.30 -31.05
N ALA A 133 4.96 -26.25 -32.24
CA ALA A 133 4.64 -24.99 -32.92
C ALA A 133 3.72 -24.09 -32.08
N GLY A 134 2.75 -24.67 -31.36
CA GLY A 134 1.88 -23.91 -30.45
C GLY A 134 2.59 -23.40 -29.19
N LEU A 135 3.63 -24.10 -28.73
CA LEU A 135 4.48 -23.63 -27.62
C LEU A 135 5.42 -22.52 -28.05
N GLU A 136 5.88 -22.53 -29.30
CA GLU A 136 6.62 -21.41 -29.91
C GLU A 136 5.76 -20.16 -30.00
N GLU A 137 4.47 -20.29 -30.37
CA GLU A 137 3.50 -19.19 -30.34
C GLU A 137 3.27 -18.64 -28.93
N ILE A 138 3.12 -19.51 -27.93
CA ILE A 138 2.96 -19.11 -26.52
C ILE A 138 4.23 -18.42 -25.99
N GLY A 139 5.42 -18.91 -26.36
CA GLY A 139 6.68 -18.28 -26.01
C GLY A 139 6.81 -16.89 -26.64
N ALA A 140 6.42 -16.74 -27.91
CA ALA A 140 6.44 -15.45 -28.60
C ALA A 140 5.57 -14.38 -27.92
N MET A 141 4.43 -14.78 -27.32
CA MET A 141 3.57 -13.87 -26.55
C MET A 141 4.28 -13.27 -25.32
N SER A 142 5.28 -13.96 -24.78
CA SER A 142 6.09 -13.52 -23.64
C SER A 142 7.47 -13.00 -24.06
N GLY A 143 7.69 -12.77 -25.35
CA GLY A 143 8.94 -12.24 -25.89
C GLY A 143 10.08 -13.26 -25.94
N LEU A 144 9.77 -14.55 -26.05
CA LEU A 144 10.75 -15.61 -26.28
C LEU A 144 10.89 -15.90 -27.78
N SER A 145 12.12 -16.16 -28.20
CA SER A 145 12.43 -16.67 -29.54
C SER A 145 12.21 -18.17 -29.63
N ALA A 146 11.98 -18.68 -30.85
CA ALA A 146 11.85 -20.13 -31.09
C ALA A 146 13.07 -20.92 -30.61
N ALA A 147 14.27 -20.33 -30.65
CA ALA A 147 15.50 -20.97 -30.15
C ALA A 147 15.52 -21.09 -28.60
N GLU A 148 15.04 -20.06 -27.89
CA GLU A 148 14.90 -20.09 -26.42
C GLU A 148 13.84 -21.10 -26.00
N VAL A 149 12.72 -21.18 -26.73
CA VAL A 149 11.67 -22.19 -26.50
C VAL A 149 12.24 -23.59 -26.74
N ALA A 150 12.93 -23.83 -27.86
CA ALA A 150 13.51 -25.12 -28.18
C ALA A 150 14.57 -25.58 -27.16
N GLU A 151 15.39 -24.65 -26.64
CA GLU A 151 16.32 -24.92 -25.54
C GLU A 151 15.56 -25.36 -24.28
N ARG A 152 14.54 -24.60 -23.88
CA ARG A 152 13.72 -24.94 -22.72
C ARG A 152 13.04 -26.31 -22.86
N LEU A 153 12.56 -26.66 -24.06
CA LEU A 153 11.89 -27.93 -24.34
C LEU A 153 12.83 -29.15 -24.35
N ARG A 154 14.15 -28.99 -24.49
CA ARG A 154 15.11 -30.11 -24.44
C ARG A 154 15.10 -30.86 -23.10
N GLY A 155 14.64 -30.21 -22.03
CA GLY A 155 14.46 -30.84 -20.72
C GLY A 155 13.24 -31.79 -20.63
N HIS A 156 12.40 -31.84 -21.66
CA HIS A 156 11.15 -32.61 -21.66
C HIS A 156 11.14 -33.63 -22.82
N PRO A 157 10.67 -34.87 -22.58
CA PRO A 157 10.62 -35.88 -23.63
C PRO A 157 9.60 -35.48 -24.70
N VAL A 158 10.02 -35.39 -25.97
CA VAL A 158 9.11 -35.17 -27.11
C VAL A 158 8.48 -36.50 -27.50
N VAL A 159 7.15 -36.58 -27.44
CA VAL A 159 6.38 -37.80 -27.73
C VAL A 159 5.79 -37.70 -29.13
N ALA A 160 5.80 -38.79 -29.90
CA ALA A 160 5.19 -38.82 -31.22
C ALA A 160 3.68 -38.52 -31.13
N ASP A 161 3.15 -37.75 -32.08
CA ASP A 161 1.70 -37.56 -32.20
C ASP A 161 1.07 -38.90 -32.55
N GLU A 162 0.51 -39.61 -31.56
CA GLU A 162 -0.26 -40.81 -31.87
C GLU A 162 -1.43 -40.43 -32.79
N PRO A 163 -1.65 -41.19 -33.89
CA PRO A 163 -2.79 -40.97 -34.75
C PRO A 163 -4.04 -41.19 -33.92
N ARG A 164 -4.80 -40.13 -33.74
CA ARG A 164 -6.08 -40.14 -33.05
C ARG A 164 -7.04 -41.04 -33.83
N ALA A 165 -7.22 -42.27 -33.36
CA ALA A 165 -8.52 -42.90 -33.42
C ALA A 165 -9.49 -41.95 -32.71
N GLU A 166 -10.57 -41.55 -33.39
CA GLU A 166 -11.68 -40.87 -32.75
C GLU A 166 -12.07 -41.65 -31.49
N PRO A 167 -12.03 -41.07 -30.28
CA PRO A 167 -12.66 -41.72 -29.15
C PRO A 167 -14.14 -41.37 -29.19
N ALA A 168 -14.86 -42.10 -30.02
CA ALA A 168 -16.08 -42.70 -29.53
C ALA A 168 -15.66 -43.71 -28.45
N ALA A 169 -16.27 -43.65 -27.26
CA ALA A 169 -16.11 -44.61 -26.15
C ALA A 169 -14.83 -44.55 -25.29
N ALA A 170 -14.45 -43.36 -24.79
CA ALA A 170 -13.81 -43.24 -23.47
C ALA A 170 -14.64 -42.30 -22.59
N ALA A 171 -15.85 -42.75 -22.30
CA ALA A 171 -16.59 -42.25 -21.17
C ALA A 171 -15.83 -42.64 -19.89
N THR A 172 -15.68 -41.67 -18.98
CA THR A 172 -15.97 -41.86 -17.55
C THR A 172 -15.02 -42.72 -16.73
N VAL A 173 -13.78 -42.25 -16.54
CA VAL A 173 -13.02 -42.57 -15.34
C VAL A 173 -12.85 -41.29 -14.52
N LEU A 174 -13.42 -41.29 -13.32
CA LEU A 174 -13.20 -40.24 -12.34
C LEU A 174 -11.76 -40.33 -11.82
N THR A 175 -10.87 -39.46 -12.31
CA THR A 175 -9.48 -39.40 -11.85
C THR A 175 -9.35 -38.65 -10.53
N GLU A 176 -8.28 -38.92 -9.78
CA GLU A 176 -8.01 -38.25 -8.50
C GLU A 176 -7.86 -36.73 -8.65
N HIS A 177 -7.18 -36.29 -9.70
CA HIS A 177 -7.07 -34.88 -10.03
C HIS A 177 -8.44 -34.22 -10.28
N ARG A 178 -9.31 -34.88 -11.05
CA ARG A 178 -10.66 -34.40 -11.33
C ARG A 178 -11.52 -34.33 -10.06
N ARG A 179 -11.31 -35.26 -9.12
CA ARG A 179 -11.98 -35.26 -7.81
C ARG A 179 -11.53 -34.08 -6.94
N ALA A 180 -10.23 -33.83 -6.85
CA ALA A 180 -9.67 -32.68 -6.12
C ALA A 180 -10.15 -31.34 -6.70
N GLU A 181 -10.24 -31.26 -8.04
CA GLU A 181 -10.77 -30.09 -8.74
C GLU A 181 -12.25 -29.83 -8.39
N ILE A 182 -13.10 -30.87 -8.46
CA ILE A 182 -14.52 -30.77 -8.08
C ILE A 182 -14.67 -30.28 -6.64
N ARG A 183 -13.87 -30.80 -5.70
CA ARG A 183 -13.91 -30.36 -4.30
C ARG A 183 -13.54 -28.90 -4.14
N ARG A 184 -12.43 -28.48 -4.76
CA ARG A 184 -11.98 -27.09 -4.73
C ARG A 184 -13.08 -26.14 -5.22
N LEU A 185 -13.78 -26.52 -6.29
CA LEU A 185 -14.87 -25.72 -6.86
C LEU A 185 -16.11 -25.69 -5.97
N LEU A 186 -16.49 -26.80 -5.33
CA LEU A 186 -17.61 -26.85 -4.38
C LEU A 186 -17.32 -26.03 -3.11
N ASP A 187 -16.08 -26.09 -2.59
CA ASP A 187 -15.64 -25.27 -1.45
C ASP A 187 -15.63 -23.78 -1.81
N GLU A 188 -15.22 -23.45 -3.03
CA GLU A 188 -15.26 -22.09 -3.53
C GLU A 188 -16.68 -21.59 -3.72
N TRP A 189 -17.57 -22.42 -4.27
CA TRP A 189 -18.98 -22.11 -4.38
C TRP A 189 -19.62 -21.85 -3.01
N ALA A 190 -19.31 -22.67 -2.01
CA ALA A 190 -19.78 -22.49 -0.64
C ALA A 190 -19.32 -21.17 0.01
N ARG A 191 -18.16 -20.63 -0.39
CA ARG A 191 -17.69 -19.30 0.07
C ARG A 191 -18.37 -18.13 -0.64
N LEU A 192 -18.90 -18.35 -1.84
CA LEU A 192 -19.48 -17.31 -2.69
C LEU A 192 -20.99 -17.15 -2.52
N VAL A 193 -21.66 -18.08 -1.84
CA VAL A 193 -23.12 -18.12 -1.71
C VAL A 193 -23.53 -18.12 -0.24
N ASP A 194 -24.50 -17.27 0.12
CA ASP A 194 -25.19 -17.32 1.40
C ASP A 194 -26.18 -18.51 1.38
N GLY A 195 -25.78 -19.63 1.96
CA GLY A 195 -26.60 -20.85 2.03
C GLY A 195 -25.85 -22.05 2.62
N PRO A 196 -26.53 -23.19 2.84
CA PRO A 196 -25.87 -24.41 3.28
C PRO A 196 -24.87 -24.88 2.20
N PRO A 197 -23.67 -25.35 2.58
CA PRO A 197 -22.67 -25.80 1.63
C PRO A 197 -23.20 -27.00 0.84
N ALA A 198 -22.80 -27.09 -0.44
CA ALA A 198 -23.10 -28.24 -1.28
C ALA A 198 -21.87 -29.18 -1.30
N PRO A 199 -21.84 -30.24 -0.47
CA PRO A 199 -20.66 -31.11 -0.34
C PRO A 199 -20.40 -31.99 -1.57
N THR A 200 -21.39 -32.15 -2.46
CA THR A 200 -21.30 -32.98 -3.67
C THR A 200 -22.00 -32.33 -4.86
N LEU A 201 -21.73 -32.82 -6.08
CA LEU A 201 -22.43 -32.37 -7.30
C LEU A 201 -23.93 -32.72 -7.25
N LEU A 202 -24.31 -33.80 -6.57
CA LEU A 202 -25.72 -34.14 -6.34
C LEU A 202 -26.36 -33.13 -5.37
N ALA A 203 -25.66 -32.78 -4.28
CA ALA A 203 -26.13 -31.77 -3.33
C ALA A 203 -26.23 -30.37 -3.97
N LEU A 204 -25.36 -30.04 -4.93
CA LEU A 204 -25.46 -28.81 -5.74
C LEU A 204 -26.77 -28.76 -6.54
N LEU A 205 -27.27 -29.91 -6.98
CA LEU A 205 -28.60 -30.05 -7.61
C LEU A 205 -29.74 -30.20 -6.58
N GLY A 206 -29.44 -30.17 -5.28
CA GLY A 206 -30.39 -30.42 -4.20
C GLY A 206 -30.89 -31.86 -4.14
N LEU A 207 -30.07 -32.82 -4.59
CA LEU A 207 -30.35 -34.25 -4.57
C LEU A 207 -29.41 -34.96 -3.60
N ASP A 208 -29.92 -36.00 -2.95
CA ASP A 208 -29.12 -36.89 -2.12
C ASP A 208 -28.59 -38.10 -2.93
N PRO A 209 -27.53 -38.79 -2.46
CA PRO A 209 -26.95 -39.94 -3.16
C PRO A 209 -27.93 -41.07 -3.50
N THR A 210 -29.03 -41.25 -2.76
CA THR A 210 -30.03 -42.31 -3.06
C THR A 210 -30.83 -42.00 -4.33
N ARG A 211 -30.85 -40.74 -4.75
CA ARG A 211 -31.48 -40.26 -5.99
C ARG A 211 -30.55 -40.34 -7.20
N ALA A 212 -29.34 -40.89 -7.05
CA ALA A 212 -28.37 -41.01 -8.14
C ALA A 212 -28.87 -41.81 -9.36
N THR A 213 -29.86 -42.70 -9.15
CA THR A 213 -30.50 -43.46 -10.24
C THR A 213 -31.61 -42.70 -10.95
N GLU A 214 -32.05 -41.55 -10.43
CA GLU A 214 -33.14 -40.74 -10.98
C GLU A 214 -32.64 -39.79 -12.08
N THR A 215 -32.08 -40.38 -13.15
CA THR A 215 -31.42 -39.64 -14.26
C THR A 215 -32.29 -38.56 -14.88
N ALA A 216 -33.62 -38.76 -14.93
CA ALA A 216 -34.55 -37.75 -15.45
C ALA A 216 -34.65 -36.52 -14.54
N GLU A 217 -34.68 -36.72 -13.22
CA GLU A 217 -34.71 -35.62 -12.25
C GLU A 217 -33.38 -34.87 -12.20
N ILE A 218 -32.26 -35.58 -12.26
CA ILE A 218 -30.92 -35.00 -12.35
C ILE A 218 -30.82 -34.03 -13.53
N ARG A 219 -31.22 -34.46 -14.74
CA ARG A 219 -31.18 -33.61 -15.95
C ARG A 219 -32.11 -32.41 -15.84
N LEU A 220 -33.30 -32.60 -15.27
CA LEU A 220 -34.25 -31.51 -15.05
C LEU A 220 -33.67 -30.43 -14.14
N ARG A 221 -33.07 -30.83 -13.02
CA ARG A 221 -32.47 -29.89 -12.06
C ARG A 221 -31.19 -29.25 -12.57
N ALA A 222 -30.39 -29.98 -13.33
CA ALA A 222 -29.20 -29.44 -13.98
C ALA A 222 -29.56 -28.39 -15.05
N GLU A 223 -30.61 -28.61 -15.85
CA GLU A 223 -31.11 -27.61 -16.80
C GLU A 223 -31.65 -26.36 -16.09
N ALA A 224 -32.39 -26.53 -14.99
CA ALA A 224 -32.85 -25.41 -14.16
C ALA A 224 -31.67 -24.60 -13.58
N LEU A 225 -30.60 -25.29 -13.15
CA LEU A 225 -29.39 -24.63 -12.64
C LEU A 225 -28.62 -23.89 -13.74
N ARG A 226 -28.53 -24.44 -14.96
CA ARG A 226 -27.98 -23.75 -16.15
C ARG A 226 -28.79 -22.51 -16.52
N ALA A 227 -30.12 -22.58 -16.42
CA ALA A 227 -30.97 -21.42 -16.66
C ALA A 227 -30.65 -20.28 -15.67
N ARG A 228 -30.54 -20.60 -14.37
CA ARG A 228 -30.13 -19.64 -13.34
C ARG A 228 -28.71 -19.11 -13.54
N ALA A 229 -27.77 -19.95 -13.97
CA ALA A 229 -26.40 -19.53 -14.24
C ALA A 229 -26.32 -18.47 -15.36
N ARG A 230 -27.16 -18.58 -16.39
CA ARG A 230 -27.24 -17.59 -17.49
C ARG A 230 -27.74 -16.22 -17.03
N GLU A 231 -28.56 -16.17 -15.99
CA GLU A 231 -29.11 -14.95 -15.41
C GLU A 231 -28.09 -14.22 -14.50
N LEU A 232 -27.02 -14.90 -14.07
CA LEU A 232 -26.00 -14.29 -13.23
C LEU A 232 -25.13 -13.29 -14.03
N PRO A 233 -24.78 -12.13 -13.43
CA PRO A 233 -23.81 -11.21 -13.99
C PRO A 233 -22.45 -11.88 -14.26
N PRO A 234 -21.68 -11.41 -15.25
CA PRO A 234 -20.31 -11.89 -15.46
C PRO A 234 -19.46 -11.59 -14.21
N GLY A 235 -18.88 -12.64 -13.60
CA GLY A 235 -18.13 -12.56 -12.36
C GLY A 235 -17.71 -13.94 -11.84
N ARG A 236 -16.98 -13.98 -10.72
CA ARG A 236 -16.38 -15.22 -10.19
C ARG A 236 -17.42 -16.31 -9.88
N MET A 237 -18.55 -15.91 -9.30
CA MET A 237 -19.67 -16.80 -8.97
C MET A 237 -20.18 -17.56 -10.22
N ARG A 238 -20.36 -16.85 -11.34
CA ARG A 238 -20.80 -17.45 -12.60
C ARG A 238 -19.75 -18.41 -13.16
N VAL A 239 -18.47 -18.03 -13.15
CA VAL A 239 -17.38 -18.89 -13.64
C VAL A 239 -17.31 -20.21 -12.87
N VAL A 240 -17.35 -20.15 -11.53
CA VAL A 240 -17.30 -21.35 -10.68
C VAL A 240 -18.52 -22.25 -10.93
N LEU A 241 -19.72 -21.66 -11.08
CA LEU A 241 -20.93 -22.42 -11.39
C LEU A 241 -20.88 -23.07 -12.77
N ASP A 242 -20.39 -22.36 -13.79
CA ASP A 242 -20.24 -22.89 -15.15
C ASP A 242 -19.25 -24.06 -15.17
N GLU A 243 -18.12 -23.96 -14.45
CA GLU A 243 -17.15 -25.06 -14.28
C GLU A 243 -17.79 -26.27 -13.56
N LEU A 244 -18.52 -26.06 -12.46
CA LEU A 244 -19.25 -27.12 -11.77
C LEU A 244 -20.30 -27.80 -12.67
N LEU A 245 -21.01 -27.04 -13.50
CA LEU A 245 -22.01 -27.56 -14.44
C LEU A 245 -21.42 -28.43 -15.55
N VAL A 246 -20.14 -28.24 -15.90
CA VAL A 246 -19.40 -29.17 -16.78
C VAL A 246 -19.21 -30.51 -16.10
N HIS A 247 -18.82 -30.52 -14.82
CA HIS A 247 -18.67 -31.78 -14.07
C HIS A 247 -20.01 -32.48 -13.83
N VAL A 248 -21.10 -31.74 -13.59
CA VAL A 248 -22.47 -32.28 -13.52
C VAL A 248 -22.83 -33.00 -14.82
N ARG A 249 -22.57 -32.37 -15.97
CA ARG A 249 -22.83 -32.95 -17.30
C ARG A 249 -22.09 -34.26 -17.54
N ASP A 250 -20.84 -34.33 -17.08
CA ASP A 250 -19.96 -35.44 -17.42
C ASP A 250 -20.06 -36.63 -16.45
N LEU A 251 -20.46 -36.40 -15.19
CA LEU A 251 -20.42 -37.40 -14.12
C LEU A 251 -21.79 -37.75 -13.56
N VAL A 252 -22.77 -36.84 -13.62
CA VAL A 252 -24.06 -37.00 -12.94
C VAL A 252 -25.21 -37.14 -13.94
N GLU A 253 -25.26 -36.32 -14.99
CA GLU A 253 -26.28 -36.40 -16.04
C GLU A 253 -26.31 -37.68 -16.91
N PRO A 254 -25.17 -38.38 -17.14
CA PRO A 254 -25.19 -39.63 -17.88
C PRO A 254 -26.00 -40.72 -17.16
N GLY A 255 -26.02 -40.68 -15.82
CA GLY A 255 -26.61 -41.71 -14.98
C GLY A 255 -25.87 -43.05 -15.06
N GLY A 256 -26.42 -44.07 -14.40
CA GLY A 256 -25.92 -45.44 -14.46
C GLY A 256 -24.47 -45.58 -13.97
N PRO A 257 -23.62 -46.40 -14.62
CA PRO A 257 -22.30 -46.78 -14.10
C PRO A 257 -21.36 -45.60 -13.80
N VAL A 258 -21.56 -44.49 -14.53
CA VAL A 258 -20.77 -43.26 -14.41
C VAL A 258 -21.06 -42.56 -13.09
N THR A 259 -22.35 -42.39 -12.81
CA THR A 259 -22.84 -41.74 -11.60
C THR A 259 -22.63 -42.64 -10.40
N ASP A 260 -22.78 -43.96 -10.56
CA ASP A 260 -22.46 -44.95 -9.53
C ASP A 260 -20.97 -44.87 -9.14
N ALA A 261 -20.06 -44.76 -10.13
CA ALA A 261 -18.64 -44.57 -9.87
C ALA A 261 -18.34 -43.25 -9.15
N TYR A 262 -19.07 -42.18 -9.45
CA TYR A 262 -18.97 -40.92 -8.73
C TYR A 262 -19.45 -41.02 -7.28
N VAL A 263 -20.61 -41.64 -7.03
CA VAL A 263 -21.13 -41.85 -5.67
C VAL A 263 -20.21 -42.76 -4.87
N ALA A 264 -19.72 -43.86 -5.46
CA ALA A 264 -18.77 -44.75 -4.82
C ALA A 264 -17.47 -44.04 -4.44
N ALA A 265 -16.99 -43.13 -5.30
CA ALA A 265 -15.84 -42.30 -5.00
C ALA A 265 -16.07 -41.32 -3.84
N VAL A 266 -17.25 -40.69 -3.75
CA VAL A 266 -17.63 -39.86 -2.60
C VAL A 266 -17.65 -40.69 -1.32
N VAL A 267 -18.30 -41.86 -1.34
CA VAL A 267 -18.37 -42.78 -0.19
C VAL A 267 -16.97 -43.20 0.26
N ALA A 268 -16.09 -43.60 -0.67
CA ALA A 268 -14.73 -44.01 -0.35
C ALA A 268 -13.93 -42.90 0.33
N GLU A 269 -14.15 -41.64 -0.05
CA GLU A 269 -13.42 -40.54 0.55
C GLU A 269 -13.93 -40.19 1.95
N VAL A 270 -15.25 -40.21 2.15
CA VAL A 270 -15.83 -40.08 3.49
C VAL A 270 -15.34 -41.23 4.37
N ALA A 271 -15.19 -42.44 3.82
CA ALA A 271 -14.62 -43.58 4.52
C ALA A 271 -13.17 -43.33 4.97
N GLU A 272 -12.29 -42.86 4.08
CA GLU A 272 -10.91 -42.52 4.42
C GLU A 272 -10.83 -41.47 5.54
N ARG A 273 -11.71 -40.49 5.51
CA ARG A 273 -11.77 -39.42 6.51
C ARG A 273 -12.27 -39.91 7.87
N LEU A 274 -13.29 -40.76 7.89
CA LEU A 274 -13.91 -41.24 9.14
C LEU A 274 -13.15 -42.43 9.74
N ARG A 275 -12.41 -43.22 8.95
CA ARG A 275 -11.71 -44.43 9.42
C ARG A 275 -10.79 -44.18 10.63
N PRO A 276 -9.94 -43.13 10.70
CA PRO A 276 -9.15 -42.84 11.89
C PRO A 276 -9.99 -42.52 13.12
N LYS A 277 -11.16 -41.87 12.94
CA LYS A 277 -12.07 -41.46 14.01
C LYS A 277 -12.90 -42.63 14.54
N VAL A 278 -13.40 -43.49 13.64
CA VAL A 278 -14.06 -44.76 14.01
C VAL A 278 -13.08 -45.66 14.78
N ARG A 279 -11.82 -45.76 14.31
CA ARG A 279 -10.76 -46.49 15.02
C ARG A 279 -10.56 -45.95 16.44
N ALA A 280 -10.58 -44.64 16.61
CA ALA A 280 -10.46 -44.02 17.93
C ALA A 280 -11.69 -44.31 18.82
N ALA A 281 -12.90 -44.22 18.28
CA ALA A 281 -14.15 -44.47 19.00
C ALA A 281 -14.28 -45.94 19.46
N VAL A 282 -13.82 -46.87 18.63
CA VAL A 282 -13.91 -48.32 18.89
C VAL A 282 -12.81 -48.82 19.84
N LEU A 283 -11.71 -48.09 20.00
CA LEU A 283 -10.49 -48.54 20.70
C LEU A 283 -10.70 -48.96 22.16
N VAL A 284 -11.70 -48.39 22.83
CA VAL A 284 -11.89 -48.55 24.29
C VAL A 284 -12.99 -49.56 24.63
N GLU A 285 -14.04 -49.66 23.80
CA GLU A 285 -15.24 -50.44 24.13
C GLU A 285 -15.57 -51.56 23.12
N ASP A 286 -14.73 -51.78 22.10
CA ASP A 286 -14.93 -52.76 21.01
C ASP A 286 -16.29 -52.65 20.30
N ARG A 287 -16.95 -51.48 20.43
CA ARG A 287 -18.25 -51.15 19.85
C ARG A 287 -18.34 -49.68 19.51
N LEU A 288 -19.13 -49.34 18.50
CA LEU A 288 -19.49 -47.97 18.13
C LEU A 288 -20.92 -47.70 18.58
N ALA A 289 -21.11 -46.84 19.59
CA ALA A 289 -22.42 -46.60 20.22
C ALA A 289 -22.56 -45.15 20.74
N GLY A 290 -23.80 -44.73 21.02
CA GLY A 290 -24.10 -43.48 21.71
C GLY A 290 -23.67 -42.21 20.96
N GLU A 291 -23.11 -41.24 21.70
CA GLU A 291 -22.74 -39.92 21.17
C GLU A 291 -21.68 -39.99 20.06
N ASP A 292 -20.76 -40.95 20.11
CA ASP A 292 -19.73 -41.14 19.07
C ASP A 292 -20.34 -41.64 17.75
N TYR A 293 -21.38 -42.48 17.82
CA TYR A 293 -22.12 -42.90 16.63
C TYR A 293 -22.89 -41.72 16.03
N ASP A 294 -23.61 -40.94 16.86
CA ASP A 294 -24.40 -39.80 16.38
C ASP A 294 -23.50 -38.71 15.78
N PHE A 295 -22.36 -38.40 16.41
CA PHE A 295 -21.37 -37.45 15.91
C PHE A 295 -20.78 -37.87 14.55
N LEU A 296 -20.35 -39.14 14.43
CA LEU A 296 -19.77 -39.64 13.18
C LEU A 296 -20.83 -39.79 12.07
N LEU A 297 -22.10 -40.02 12.44
CA LEU A 297 -23.23 -40.04 11.52
C LEU A 297 -23.53 -38.64 10.99
N GLU A 298 -23.55 -37.63 11.84
CA GLU A 298 -23.70 -36.22 11.44
C GLU A 298 -22.53 -35.77 10.56
N GLU A 299 -21.29 -36.10 10.93
CA GLU A 299 -20.11 -35.75 10.15
C GLU A 299 -20.11 -36.42 8.75
N ALA A 300 -20.57 -37.67 8.65
CA ALA A 300 -20.75 -38.34 7.37
C ALA A 300 -21.80 -37.64 6.48
N ILE A 301 -22.89 -37.13 7.08
CA ILE A 301 -23.95 -36.40 6.38
C ILE A 301 -23.45 -35.03 5.90
N GLU A 302 -22.71 -34.31 6.74
CA GLU A 302 -22.09 -33.03 6.35
C GLU A 302 -21.13 -33.17 5.16
N HIS A 303 -20.47 -34.32 5.03
CA HIS A 303 -19.60 -34.64 3.91
C HIS A 303 -20.31 -35.25 2.68
N GLY A 304 -21.65 -35.25 2.69
CA GLY A 304 -22.45 -35.48 1.49
C GLY A 304 -23.03 -36.88 1.33
N LEU A 305 -23.00 -37.70 2.39
CA LEU A 305 -23.79 -38.93 2.46
C LEU A 305 -25.22 -38.64 2.95
N ASP A 306 -26.16 -39.47 2.54
CA ASP A 306 -27.48 -39.51 3.17
C ASP A 306 -27.41 -40.30 4.50
N ARG A 307 -28.44 -40.20 5.34
CA ARG A 307 -28.46 -40.87 6.64
C ARG A 307 -28.34 -42.39 6.53
N ALA A 308 -28.93 -43.01 5.50
CA ALA A 308 -28.86 -44.46 5.33
C ALA A 308 -27.47 -44.89 4.82
N GLY A 309 -26.90 -44.17 3.85
CA GLY A 309 -25.53 -44.39 3.39
C GLY A 309 -24.47 -44.16 4.47
N ALA A 310 -24.63 -43.11 5.29
CA ALA A 310 -23.76 -42.83 6.43
C ALA A 310 -23.81 -43.94 7.49
N ALA A 311 -25.01 -44.41 7.85
CA ALA A 311 -25.17 -45.52 8.80
C ALA A 311 -24.55 -46.83 8.27
N ALA A 312 -24.73 -47.14 6.98
CA ALA A 312 -24.13 -48.31 6.34
C ALA A 312 -22.59 -48.23 6.32
N LEU A 313 -22.04 -47.06 5.97
CA LEU A 313 -20.59 -46.84 5.97
C LEU A 313 -19.98 -47.01 7.37
N LEU A 314 -20.61 -46.47 8.41
CA LEU A 314 -20.13 -46.63 9.79
C LEU A 314 -20.21 -48.09 10.26
N ALA A 315 -21.26 -48.82 9.87
CA ALA A 315 -21.36 -50.25 10.15
C ALA A 315 -20.27 -51.07 9.44
N ASP A 316 -19.91 -50.70 8.21
CA ASP A 316 -18.85 -51.35 7.46
C ASP A 316 -17.46 -51.05 8.04
N LEU A 317 -17.19 -49.78 8.41
CA LEU A 317 -15.94 -49.38 9.06
C LEU A 317 -15.78 -50.01 10.46
N ALA A 318 -16.84 -50.06 11.26
CA ALA A 318 -16.79 -50.73 12.56
C ALA A 318 -16.50 -52.24 12.40
N ARG A 319 -17.12 -52.89 11.41
CA ARG A 319 -16.88 -54.30 11.09
C ARG A 319 -15.46 -54.55 10.58
N GLU A 320 -14.92 -53.67 9.73
CA GLU A 320 -13.52 -53.70 9.27
C GLU A 320 -12.55 -53.69 10.46
N LEU A 321 -12.90 -52.96 11.51
CA LEU A 321 -12.11 -52.79 12.72
C LEU A 321 -12.45 -53.82 13.84
N GLY A 322 -13.30 -54.81 13.56
CA GLY A 322 -13.63 -55.88 14.50
C GLY A 322 -14.69 -55.56 15.55
N ALA A 323 -15.43 -54.46 15.39
CA ALA A 323 -16.42 -53.97 16.34
C ALA A 323 -17.86 -54.01 15.81
N GLN A 324 -18.83 -53.97 16.74
CA GLN A 324 -20.26 -53.91 16.41
C GLN A 324 -20.81 -52.49 16.60
N VAL A 325 -21.74 -52.10 15.72
CA VAL A 325 -22.52 -50.87 15.90
C VAL A 325 -23.76 -51.18 16.73
N GLU A 326 -23.85 -50.58 17.91
CA GLU A 326 -25.05 -50.68 18.74
C GLU A 326 -25.99 -49.54 18.35
N ALA A 327 -26.76 -49.76 17.28
CA ALA A 327 -27.81 -48.82 16.89
C ALA A 327 -28.83 -48.77 18.01
N THR A 328 -28.96 -47.61 18.67
CA THR A 328 -29.90 -47.39 19.77
C THR A 328 -31.28 -47.92 19.40
N PRO A 329 -31.75 -49.03 20.00
CA PRO A 329 -33.13 -49.43 19.85
C PRO A 329 -33.97 -48.41 20.62
N VAL A 330 -35.00 -47.86 19.98
CA VAL A 330 -36.10 -47.23 20.71
C VAL A 330 -36.60 -48.25 21.74
N HIS A 331 -36.63 -47.82 23.00
CA HIS A 331 -37.01 -48.57 24.20
C HIS A 331 -37.84 -49.84 23.98
N ALA A 332 -37.29 -51.00 24.35
CA ALA A 332 -38.07 -52.17 24.70
C ALA A 332 -37.50 -52.84 25.96
N GLY A 333 -38.19 -52.61 27.08
CA GLY A 333 -38.43 -53.57 28.17
C GLY A 333 -37.27 -54.35 28.75
N ALA A 334 -36.87 -53.96 29.96
CA ALA A 334 -35.99 -54.68 30.87
C ALA A 334 -36.40 -56.16 31.10
N ALA A 335 -35.40 -57.04 31.18
CA ALA A 335 -35.50 -58.36 31.81
C ALA A 335 -34.40 -58.51 32.89
N PRO A 336 -34.66 -59.21 34.01
CA PRO A 336 -33.88 -59.10 35.24
C PRO A 336 -32.58 -59.95 35.22
N PRO A 337 -31.61 -59.65 36.14
CA PRO A 337 -30.28 -60.24 36.09
C PRO A 337 -30.20 -61.61 36.77
N ARG A 338 -29.24 -62.43 36.34
CA ARG A 338 -28.78 -63.63 37.03
C ARG A 338 -27.54 -63.31 37.88
N PRO A 339 -27.31 -63.99 39.03
CA PRO A 339 -26.30 -63.59 40.00
C PRO A 339 -24.95 -64.33 39.84
N GLY A 340 -23.89 -63.66 40.31
CA GLY A 340 -22.51 -64.16 40.50
C GLY A 340 -21.54 -63.46 39.54
N TRP A 341 -20.43 -62.83 39.95
CA TRP A 341 -19.55 -62.99 41.10
C TRP A 341 -19.06 -61.62 41.58
N ALA A 342 -18.64 -61.54 42.84
CA ALA A 342 -18.06 -60.35 43.45
C ALA A 342 -16.67 -60.05 42.87
N ASP A 343 -16.46 -58.81 42.44
CA ASP A 343 -15.14 -58.18 42.43
C ASP A 343 -15.28 -56.68 42.65
N THR A 344 -14.29 -56.11 43.35
CA THR A 344 -14.16 -54.72 43.82
C THR A 344 -14.85 -53.66 42.96
N ALA A 345 -15.78 -52.91 43.57
CA ALA A 345 -16.51 -51.83 42.90
C ALA A 345 -15.56 -50.72 42.38
N PRO A 346 -15.55 -50.40 41.07
CA PRO A 346 -14.92 -49.19 40.57
C PRO A 346 -15.67 -47.95 41.10
N PRO A 347 -15.01 -46.78 41.21
CA PRO A 347 -15.71 -45.55 41.56
C PRO A 347 -16.87 -45.30 40.58
N PRO A 348 -17.97 -44.67 41.01
CA PRO A 348 -19.12 -44.45 40.15
C PRO A 348 -18.68 -43.68 38.88
N ARG A 349 -19.12 -44.13 37.69
CA ARG A 349 -18.77 -43.58 36.37
C ARG A 349 -18.89 -42.04 36.27
N GLN A 350 -19.71 -41.42 37.12
CA GLN A 350 -19.81 -39.96 37.27
C GLN A 350 -18.51 -39.27 37.70
N ALA A 351 -17.63 -39.93 38.45
CA ALA A 351 -16.35 -39.37 38.87
C ALA A 351 -15.29 -39.38 37.76
N VAL A 352 -15.37 -40.33 36.82
CA VAL A 352 -14.39 -40.52 35.73
C VAL A 352 -14.59 -39.49 34.60
N ASN A 353 -15.83 -39.02 34.41
CA ASN A 353 -16.19 -38.09 33.34
C ASN A 353 -16.46 -36.65 33.82
N ALA A 354 -16.09 -36.30 35.06
CA ALA A 354 -16.39 -35.00 35.65
C ALA A 354 -15.77 -33.81 34.89
N TRP A 355 -14.70 -34.05 34.12
CA TRP A 355 -14.04 -33.04 33.27
C TRP A 355 -14.83 -32.70 31.99
N MET A 356 -15.79 -33.53 31.57
CA MET A 356 -16.55 -33.33 30.33
C MET A 356 -17.47 -32.11 30.38
N GLU A 357 -18.11 -31.85 31.52
CA GLU A 357 -19.03 -30.71 31.69
C GLU A 357 -18.30 -29.37 31.55
N PRO A 358 -17.16 -29.12 32.23
CA PRO A 358 -16.35 -27.93 31.96
C PRO A 358 -15.84 -27.87 30.51
N LEU A 359 -15.46 -28.99 29.88
CA LEU A 359 -15.04 -28.98 28.48
C LEU A 359 -16.17 -28.57 27.52
N LYS A 360 -17.40 -29.03 27.77
CA LYS A 360 -18.61 -28.62 27.05
C LYS A 360 -18.90 -27.13 27.25
N ALA A 361 -18.76 -26.64 28.47
CA ALA A 361 -18.87 -25.21 28.78
C ALA A 361 -17.79 -24.38 28.06
N ALA A 362 -16.56 -24.88 27.97
CA ALA A 362 -15.48 -24.22 27.21
C ALA A 362 -15.82 -24.10 25.72
N ARG A 363 -16.34 -25.17 25.10
CA ARG A 363 -16.80 -25.15 23.69
C ARG A 363 -17.98 -24.20 23.48
N ALA A 364 -18.91 -24.13 24.45
CA ALA A 364 -20.03 -23.18 24.40
C ALA A 364 -19.52 -21.72 24.48
N ALA A 365 -18.63 -21.43 25.43
CA ALA A 365 -18.02 -20.12 25.59
C ALA A 365 -17.25 -19.68 24.32
N LEU A 366 -16.52 -20.58 23.67
CA LEU A 366 -15.88 -20.29 22.37
C LEU A 366 -16.88 -19.94 21.27
N ARG A 367 -17.98 -20.69 21.14
CA ARG A 367 -19.06 -20.39 20.16
C ARG A 367 -19.72 -19.05 20.44
N GLU A 368 -19.77 -18.65 21.70
CA GLU A 368 -20.26 -17.35 22.12
C GLU A 368 -19.21 -16.23 22.01
N GLY A 369 -17.98 -16.50 21.55
CA GLY A 369 -16.93 -15.49 21.43
C GLY A 369 -16.36 -15.03 22.78
N ARG A 370 -16.33 -15.92 23.78
CA ARG A 370 -15.83 -15.70 25.15
C ARG A 370 -14.61 -16.59 25.47
N PRO A 371 -13.46 -16.39 24.79
CA PRO A 371 -12.28 -17.22 24.97
C PRO A 371 -11.64 -17.13 26.36
N GLN A 372 -11.78 -16.02 27.12
CA GLN A 372 -11.25 -15.99 28.50
C GLN A 372 -12.06 -16.88 29.45
N GLU A 373 -13.38 -16.87 29.30
CA GLU A 373 -14.26 -17.80 30.01
C GLU A 373 -13.98 -19.25 29.60
N ALA A 374 -13.78 -19.52 28.30
CA ALA A 374 -13.37 -20.83 27.83
C ALA A 374 -12.04 -21.30 28.44
N ALA A 375 -11.05 -20.41 28.56
CA ALA A 375 -9.78 -20.72 29.22
C ALA A 375 -9.94 -21.12 30.69
N ARG A 376 -10.87 -20.47 31.42
CA ARG A 376 -11.21 -20.83 32.81
C ARG A 376 -11.82 -22.22 32.88
N HIS A 377 -12.79 -22.51 32.01
CA HIS A 377 -13.41 -23.84 31.93
C HIS A 377 -12.42 -24.95 31.54
N ILE A 378 -11.41 -24.65 30.72
CA ILE A 378 -10.31 -25.56 30.42
C ILE A 378 -9.42 -25.80 31.65
N ALA A 379 -9.14 -24.78 32.45
CA ALA A 379 -8.42 -24.94 33.71
C ALA A 379 -9.20 -25.85 34.68
N ASP A 380 -10.52 -25.65 34.79
CA ASP A 380 -11.40 -26.50 35.61
C ASP A 380 -11.43 -27.95 35.09
N ALA A 381 -11.52 -28.15 33.76
CA ALA A 381 -11.44 -29.47 33.13
C ALA A 381 -10.12 -30.19 33.47
N ARG A 382 -8.99 -29.47 33.41
CA ARG A 382 -7.67 -30.03 33.77
C ARG A 382 -7.57 -30.42 35.25
N MET A 383 -8.22 -29.69 36.15
CA MET A 383 -8.26 -30.05 37.58
C MET A 383 -9.11 -31.30 37.85
N LEU A 384 -10.16 -31.51 37.05
CA LEU A 384 -11.08 -32.64 37.20
C LEU A 384 -10.65 -33.90 36.41
N ASP A 385 -9.73 -33.77 35.46
CA ASP A 385 -9.12 -34.89 34.70
C ASP A 385 -8.02 -35.61 35.52
N VAL A 386 -8.36 -36.06 36.73
CA VAL A 386 -7.42 -36.69 37.68
C VAL A 386 -6.79 -37.97 37.11
N HIS A 387 -7.55 -38.69 36.28
CA HIS A 387 -7.16 -39.97 35.68
C HIS A 387 -6.52 -39.84 34.29
N ARG A 388 -6.47 -38.61 33.74
CA ARG A 388 -5.91 -38.30 32.41
C ARG A 388 -6.66 -38.92 31.22
N ASP A 389 -7.92 -39.27 31.41
CA ASP A 389 -8.79 -39.83 30.38
C ASP A 389 -9.22 -38.76 29.36
N GLY A 390 -9.32 -37.50 29.78
CA GLY A 390 -9.73 -36.36 28.93
C GLY A 390 -8.57 -35.58 28.29
N THR A 391 -7.32 -35.92 28.60
CA THR A 391 -6.15 -35.07 28.34
C THR A 391 -6.00 -34.63 26.88
N THR A 392 -6.27 -35.52 25.90
CA THR A 392 -6.17 -35.18 24.47
C THR A 392 -7.26 -34.22 24.03
N GLN A 393 -8.51 -34.43 24.48
CA GLN A 393 -9.63 -33.55 24.13
C GLN A 393 -9.50 -32.17 24.78
N ILE A 394 -9.09 -32.13 26.05
CA ILE A 394 -8.82 -30.90 26.78
C ILE A 394 -7.68 -30.12 26.10
N ARG A 395 -6.63 -30.81 25.64
CA ARG A 395 -5.53 -30.17 24.90
C ARG A 395 -6.02 -29.56 23.59
N SER A 396 -6.78 -30.30 22.79
CA SER A 396 -7.30 -29.79 21.51
C SER A 396 -8.12 -28.51 21.68
N VAL A 397 -9.04 -28.47 22.65
CA VAL A 397 -9.84 -27.26 22.91
C VAL A 397 -8.98 -26.15 23.54
N ALA A 398 -7.98 -26.50 24.36
CA ALA A 398 -7.02 -25.52 24.87
C ALA A 398 -6.21 -24.85 23.75
N ASP A 399 -5.74 -25.62 22.77
CA ASP A 399 -5.00 -25.11 21.61
C ASP A 399 -5.87 -24.14 20.79
N ASP A 400 -7.17 -24.44 20.63
CA ASP A 400 -8.13 -23.54 20.00
C ASP A 400 -8.35 -22.25 20.81
N VAL A 401 -8.48 -22.35 22.13
CA VAL A 401 -8.58 -21.18 23.03
C VAL A 401 -7.33 -20.32 22.91
N GLU A 402 -6.14 -20.92 22.97
CA GLU A 402 -4.86 -20.21 22.84
C GLU A 402 -4.72 -19.51 21.48
N ARG A 403 -5.14 -20.17 20.40
CA ARG A 403 -5.18 -19.58 19.05
C ARG A 403 -6.09 -18.36 18.99
N VAL A 404 -7.32 -18.45 19.51
CA VAL A 404 -8.27 -17.32 19.52
C VAL A 404 -7.76 -16.18 20.39
N LEU A 405 -7.17 -16.45 21.55
CA LEU A 405 -6.57 -15.43 22.41
C LEU A 405 -5.38 -14.72 21.73
N ALA A 406 -4.52 -15.47 21.03
CA ALA A 406 -3.40 -14.90 20.28
C ALA A 406 -3.88 -14.02 19.12
N GLU A 407 -4.91 -14.46 18.39
CA GLU A 407 -5.54 -13.67 17.34
C GLU A 407 -6.17 -12.39 17.88
N ALA A 408 -6.93 -12.47 18.98
CA ALA A 408 -7.51 -11.30 19.64
C ALA A 408 -6.43 -10.30 20.09
N ALA A 409 -5.31 -10.78 20.66
CA ALA A 409 -4.19 -9.92 21.03
C ALA A 409 -3.55 -9.22 19.81
N ALA A 410 -3.46 -9.90 18.67
CA ALA A 410 -2.99 -9.29 17.43
C ALA A 410 -3.98 -8.23 16.91
N GLN A 411 -5.28 -8.52 16.92
CA GLN A 411 -6.33 -7.59 16.51
C GLN A 411 -6.35 -6.34 17.38
N TRP A 412 -6.16 -6.46 18.70
CA TRP A 412 -6.01 -5.32 19.60
C TRP A 412 -4.83 -4.42 19.25
N ARG A 413 -3.66 -5.00 18.91
CA ARG A 413 -2.49 -4.23 18.46
C ARG A 413 -2.75 -3.53 17.11
N SER A 414 -3.45 -4.20 16.20
CA SER A 414 -3.86 -3.60 14.92
C SER A 414 -4.83 -2.44 15.15
N ALA A 415 -5.82 -2.59 16.03
CA ALA A 415 -6.79 -1.56 16.37
C ALA A 415 -6.10 -0.33 17.00
N ALA A 416 -5.08 -0.55 17.83
CA ALA A 416 -4.25 0.51 18.38
C ALA A 416 -3.50 1.29 17.30
N THR A 417 -2.87 0.57 16.38
CA THR A 417 -2.11 1.16 15.27
C THR A 417 -3.03 1.92 14.31
N ALA A 418 -4.23 1.39 14.07
CA ALA A 418 -5.25 2.06 13.27
C ALA A 418 -5.74 3.34 13.96
N ARG A 419 -6.08 3.27 15.26
CA ARG A 419 -6.47 4.43 16.07
C ARG A 419 -5.40 5.53 16.10
N ALA A 420 -4.13 5.16 16.29
CA ALA A 420 -3.02 6.11 16.27
C ALA A 420 -2.86 6.84 14.92
N GLY A 421 -3.23 6.18 13.83
CA GLY A 421 -3.28 6.76 12.49
C GLY A 421 -4.61 7.42 12.12
N ALA A 422 -5.55 7.58 13.07
CA ALA A 422 -6.92 8.03 12.83
C ALA A 422 -7.67 7.22 11.74
N ARG A 423 -7.33 5.94 11.55
CA ARG A 423 -7.97 5.02 10.60
C ARG A 423 -9.19 4.36 11.24
N TYR A 424 -10.22 5.16 11.53
CA TYR A 424 -11.36 4.72 12.33
C TYR A 424 -12.31 3.76 11.59
N GLY A 425 -12.31 3.72 10.26
CA GLY A 425 -13.01 2.69 9.49
C GLY A 425 -12.46 1.30 9.76
N GLU A 426 -11.13 1.15 9.74
CA GLU A 426 -10.42 -0.06 10.11
C GLU A 426 -10.63 -0.43 11.58
N VAL A 427 -10.63 0.56 12.49
CA VAL A 427 -10.95 0.34 13.92
C VAL A 427 -12.34 -0.26 14.09
N LEU A 428 -13.37 0.25 13.42
CA LEU A 428 -14.73 -0.30 13.50
C LEU A 428 -14.79 -1.76 13.06
N ALA A 429 -14.13 -2.10 11.95
CA ALA A 429 -14.07 -3.48 11.46
C ALA A 429 -13.38 -4.42 12.47
N LEU A 430 -12.26 -3.98 13.07
CA LEU A 430 -11.53 -4.75 14.08
C LEU A 430 -12.32 -4.90 15.39
N VAL A 431 -13.02 -3.85 15.83
CA VAL A 431 -13.89 -3.90 17.02
C VAL A 431 -15.05 -4.88 16.80
N GLU A 432 -15.67 -4.87 15.62
CA GLU A 432 -16.74 -5.80 15.29
C GLU A 432 -16.25 -7.26 15.25
N GLN A 433 -15.06 -7.49 14.70
CA GLN A 433 -14.43 -8.81 14.72
C GLN A 433 -14.17 -9.27 16.16
N LEU A 434 -13.57 -8.42 17.00
CA LEU A 434 -13.31 -8.70 18.42
C LEU A 434 -14.61 -8.97 19.19
N ARG A 435 -15.70 -8.25 18.94
CA ARG A 435 -17.02 -8.53 19.57
C ARG A 435 -17.56 -9.91 19.21
N ARG A 436 -17.30 -10.37 17.99
CA ARG A 436 -17.78 -11.67 17.51
C ARG A 436 -17.00 -12.83 18.11
N ILE A 437 -15.67 -12.73 18.18
CA ILE A 437 -14.80 -13.87 18.49
C ILE A 437 -14.17 -13.81 19.89
N ALA A 438 -14.11 -12.62 20.51
CA ALA A 438 -13.29 -12.36 21.69
C ALA A 438 -13.82 -11.21 22.56
N ARG A 439 -15.14 -11.13 22.80
CA ARG A 439 -15.77 -9.98 23.51
C ARG A 439 -15.34 -9.83 24.96
N ASP A 440 -14.89 -10.91 25.59
CA ASP A 440 -14.42 -10.92 26.98
C ASP A 440 -12.90 -10.72 27.10
N VAL A 441 -12.19 -10.50 26.00
CA VAL A 441 -10.74 -10.23 26.00
C VAL A 441 -10.49 -8.74 26.20
N PRO A 442 -9.89 -8.32 27.34
CA PRO A 442 -9.54 -6.94 27.58
C PRO A 442 -8.41 -6.50 26.65
N PRO A 443 -8.22 -5.18 26.46
CA PRO A 443 -7.08 -4.69 25.73
C PRO A 443 -5.76 -5.10 26.43
N PRO A 444 -4.65 -5.19 25.69
CA PRO A 444 -3.34 -5.46 26.27
C PRO A 444 -2.98 -4.46 27.38
N THR A 445 -2.02 -4.81 28.23
CA THR A 445 -1.54 -3.91 29.30
C THR A 445 -1.02 -2.59 28.73
N GLY A 446 -1.47 -1.46 29.27
CA GLY A 446 -1.10 -0.11 28.81
C GLY A 446 -2.15 0.58 27.92
N TYR A 447 -3.36 0.04 27.84
CA TYR A 447 -4.47 0.62 27.10
C TYR A 447 -5.58 1.09 28.04
N ASP A 448 -6.00 2.33 27.85
CA ASP A 448 -6.91 3.03 28.79
C ASP A 448 -8.39 2.87 28.41
N VAL A 449 -8.67 2.28 27.24
CA VAL A 449 -9.99 2.28 26.61
C VAL A 449 -10.43 0.85 26.30
N GLY A 450 -11.57 0.43 26.87
CA GLY A 450 -12.19 -0.87 26.59
C GLY A 450 -12.88 -0.93 25.22
N LEU A 451 -13.25 -2.14 24.80
CA LEU A 451 -13.75 -2.44 23.45
C LEU A 451 -14.94 -1.55 23.03
N ASP A 452 -15.92 -1.35 23.91
CA ASP A 452 -17.10 -0.54 23.60
C ASP A 452 -16.81 0.95 23.55
N ALA A 453 -15.90 1.45 24.39
CA ALA A 453 -15.50 2.84 24.34
C ALA A 453 -14.70 3.14 23.06
N LEU A 454 -13.82 2.22 22.65
CA LEU A 454 -13.11 2.31 21.37
C LEU A 454 -14.07 2.28 20.18
N GLY A 455 -15.08 1.39 20.22
CA GLY A 455 -16.12 1.34 19.19
C GLY A 455 -16.93 2.63 19.09
N ARG A 456 -17.29 3.25 20.22
CA ARG A 456 -17.99 4.54 20.23
C ARG A 456 -17.12 5.67 19.67
N GLU A 457 -15.87 5.76 20.13
CA GLU A 457 -14.90 6.75 19.62
C GLU A 457 -14.75 6.67 18.10
N ALA A 458 -14.60 5.45 17.56
CA ALA A 458 -14.47 5.24 16.13
C ALA A 458 -15.76 5.59 15.37
N ALA A 459 -16.92 5.23 15.90
CA ALA A 459 -18.22 5.57 15.30
C ALA A 459 -18.45 7.09 15.28
N ASP A 460 -18.13 7.78 16.37
CA ASP A 460 -18.26 9.24 16.46
C ASP A 460 -17.31 9.95 15.47
N ALA A 461 -16.08 9.45 15.30
CA ALA A 461 -15.12 10.00 14.35
C ALA A 461 -15.56 9.81 12.89
N VAL A 462 -16.09 8.64 12.55
CA VAL A 462 -16.66 8.36 11.21
C VAL A 462 -17.90 9.23 10.97
N ALA A 463 -18.82 9.32 11.94
CA ALA A 463 -20.01 10.16 11.81
C ALA A 463 -19.66 11.65 11.66
N GLU A 464 -18.60 12.13 12.31
CA GLU A 464 -18.09 13.48 12.09
C GLU A 464 -17.54 13.67 10.67
N ALA A 465 -16.77 12.69 10.16
CA ALA A 465 -16.28 12.72 8.79
C ALA A 465 -17.44 12.72 7.77
N ASP A 466 -18.48 11.92 7.98
CA ASP A 466 -19.70 11.91 7.17
C ASP A 466 -20.42 13.27 7.19
N ARG A 467 -20.54 13.91 8.35
CA ARG A 467 -21.11 15.27 8.45
C ARG A 467 -20.32 16.30 7.65
N LEU A 468 -18.99 16.22 7.69
CA LEU A 468 -18.11 17.10 6.93
C LEU A 468 -18.23 16.87 5.41
N VAL A 469 -18.32 15.61 4.97
CA VAL A 469 -18.57 15.25 3.56
C VAL A 469 -19.94 15.77 3.10
N ALA A 470 -20.98 15.59 3.92
CA ALA A 470 -22.31 16.11 3.61
C ALA A 470 -22.29 17.64 3.45
N ALA A 471 -21.62 18.37 4.34
CA ALA A 471 -21.44 19.82 4.24
C ALA A 471 -20.65 20.23 2.98
N ALA A 472 -19.65 19.43 2.58
CA ALA A 472 -18.80 19.70 1.42
C ALA A 472 -19.57 19.66 0.09
N SER A 473 -20.62 18.84 0.00
CA SER A 473 -21.43 18.68 -1.22
C SER A 473 -22.06 19.98 -1.72
N ALA A 474 -22.47 20.87 -0.80
CA ALA A 474 -23.08 22.17 -1.09
C ALA A 474 -22.07 23.33 -1.08
N ALA A 475 -20.82 23.08 -0.66
CA ALA A 475 -19.81 24.11 -0.52
C ALA A 475 -19.16 24.50 -1.86
N ALA A 476 -18.64 25.72 -1.91
CA ALA A 476 -17.80 26.19 -3.02
C ALA A 476 -16.48 25.40 -3.07
N PRO A 477 -15.73 25.40 -4.21
CA PRO A 477 -14.62 24.46 -4.41
C PRO A 477 -13.50 24.49 -3.35
N LEU A 478 -13.14 25.68 -2.85
CA LEU A 478 -12.10 25.82 -1.83
C LEU A 478 -12.58 25.36 -0.46
N GLU A 479 -13.78 25.78 -0.05
CA GLU A 479 -14.40 25.32 1.19
C GLU A 479 -14.72 23.82 1.18
N ARG A 480 -15.18 23.28 0.04
CA ARG A 480 -15.35 21.83 -0.18
C ARG A 480 -14.06 21.08 0.09
N ALA A 481 -12.96 21.51 -0.54
CA ALA A 481 -11.67 20.85 -0.36
C ALA A 481 -11.14 21.01 1.08
N ARG A 482 -11.46 22.09 1.80
CA ARG A 482 -11.19 22.22 3.25
C ARG A 482 -11.97 21.21 4.08
N LEU A 483 -13.29 21.16 3.90
CA LEU A 483 -14.18 20.27 4.64
C LEU A 483 -13.78 18.80 4.43
N LEU A 484 -13.46 18.42 3.19
CA LEU A 484 -12.97 17.07 2.87
C LEU A 484 -11.59 16.78 3.50
N SER A 485 -10.68 17.75 3.54
CA SER A 485 -9.39 17.60 4.23
C SER A 485 -9.55 17.49 5.75
N GLN A 486 -10.51 18.23 6.33
CA GLN A 486 -10.86 18.10 7.74
C GLN A 486 -11.48 16.73 8.03
N ALA A 487 -12.33 16.21 7.14
CA ALA A 487 -12.91 14.88 7.25
C ALA A 487 -11.80 13.80 7.31
N LEU A 488 -10.78 13.90 6.45
CA LEU A 488 -9.62 12.99 6.45
C LEU A 488 -8.70 13.18 7.67
N THR A 489 -8.69 14.36 8.29
CA THR A 489 -7.99 14.57 9.56
C THR A 489 -8.74 13.89 10.72
N ARG A 490 -10.07 13.81 10.64
CA ARG A 490 -10.92 13.09 11.61
C ARG A 490 -10.88 11.58 11.40
N CYS A 491 -10.92 11.12 10.15
CA CYS A 491 -10.89 9.72 9.76
C CYS A 491 -10.06 9.55 8.48
N ALA A 492 -8.80 9.13 8.63
CA ALA A 492 -7.81 9.10 7.56
C ALA A 492 -8.15 8.10 6.43
N ASP A 493 -8.85 7.02 6.75
CA ASP A 493 -9.30 5.97 5.84
C ASP A 493 -10.74 6.17 5.35
N HIS A 494 -11.30 7.37 5.48
CA HIS A 494 -12.66 7.67 5.04
C HIS A 494 -12.78 7.69 3.50
N GLY A 495 -13.19 6.56 2.93
CA GLY A 495 -13.27 6.33 1.48
C GLY A 495 -14.01 7.42 0.69
N PRO A 496 -15.25 7.80 1.05
CA PRO A 496 -15.99 8.84 0.34
C PRO A 496 -15.27 10.20 0.32
N ALA A 497 -14.64 10.59 1.44
CA ALA A 497 -13.94 11.86 1.54
C ALA A 497 -12.68 11.88 0.67
N ALA A 498 -11.90 10.78 0.68
CA ALA A 498 -10.72 10.65 -0.17
C ALA A 498 -11.07 10.69 -1.67
N ALA A 499 -12.11 9.96 -2.07
CA ALA A 499 -12.57 9.92 -3.46
C ALA A 499 -13.13 11.26 -3.96
N GLU A 500 -13.86 11.99 -3.11
CA GLU A 500 -14.36 13.33 -3.46
C GLU A 500 -13.25 14.38 -3.48
N LEU A 501 -12.30 14.31 -2.55
CA LEU A 501 -11.16 15.23 -2.52
C LEU A 501 -10.29 15.07 -3.77
N ALA A 502 -10.03 13.83 -4.20
CA ALA A 502 -9.29 13.54 -5.43
C ALA A 502 -9.95 14.15 -6.67
N ARG A 503 -11.29 14.17 -6.72
CA ARG A 503 -12.08 14.76 -7.82
C ARG A 503 -12.25 16.27 -7.70
N THR A 504 -11.96 16.86 -6.55
CA THR A 504 -12.09 18.31 -6.33
C THR A 504 -10.77 19.01 -6.72
N PRO A 505 -10.73 19.79 -7.81
CA PRO A 505 -9.55 20.56 -8.18
C PRO A 505 -9.37 21.77 -7.25
N VAL A 506 -8.13 22.13 -6.93
CA VAL A 506 -7.82 23.37 -6.22
C VAL A 506 -7.83 24.52 -7.23
N PRO A 507 -8.72 25.52 -7.09
CA PRO A 507 -8.80 26.63 -8.04
C PRO A 507 -7.49 27.43 -8.14
N ALA A 508 -7.04 27.70 -9.36
CA ALA A 508 -5.81 28.44 -9.62
C ALA A 508 -6.02 29.96 -9.56
N PRO A 509 -5.08 30.73 -8.98
CA PRO A 509 -5.11 32.19 -9.07
C PRO A 509 -4.96 32.63 -10.53
N HIS A 510 -5.23 33.88 -10.84
CA HIS A 510 -5.12 34.41 -12.20
C HIS A 510 -4.56 35.84 -12.19
N ASP A 511 -4.34 36.43 -13.37
CA ASP A 511 -3.81 37.79 -13.51
C ASP A 511 -2.51 38.02 -12.71
N VAL A 512 -1.56 37.09 -12.78
CA VAL A 512 -0.25 37.24 -12.11
C VAL A 512 0.55 38.32 -12.81
N ARG A 513 0.81 39.43 -12.10
CA ARG A 513 1.52 40.60 -12.61
C ARG A 513 2.73 40.89 -11.76
N THR A 514 3.81 41.30 -12.41
CA THR A 514 5.06 41.65 -11.76
C THR A 514 5.43 43.09 -12.10
N SER A 515 5.96 43.81 -11.11
CA SER A 515 6.45 45.17 -11.29
C SER A 515 7.71 45.37 -10.46
N ARG A 516 8.71 46.07 -11.00
CA ARG A 516 9.95 46.36 -10.28
C ARG A 516 9.75 47.64 -9.46
N LEU A 517 10.06 47.58 -8.17
CA LEU A 517 9.98 48.70 -7.25
C LEU A 517 11.27 49.54 -7.28
N PRO A 518 11.25 50.81 -6.81
CA PRO A 518 12.43 51.68 -6.79
C PRO A 518 13.62 51.17 -5.97
N ASN A 519 13.37 50.30 -4.98
CA ASN A 519 14.39 49.64 -4.16
C ASN A 519 15.03 48.41 -4.87
N GLY A 520 14.63 48.11 -6.11
CA GLY A 520 15.16 47.03 -6.93
C GLY A 520 14.45 45.68 -6.76
N SER A 521 13.56 45.54 -5.77
CA SER A 521 12.77 44.31 -5.58
C SER A 521 11.66 44.17 -6.63
N VAL A 522 11.10 42.97 -6.74
CA VAL A 522 9.94 42.72 -7.61
C VAL A 522 8.71 42.51 -6.76
N LEU A 523 7.67 43.31 -6.99
CA LEU A 523 6.34 43.08 -6.42
C LEU A 523 5.53 42.19 -7.35
N ILE A 524 5.08 41.05 -6.82
CA ILE A 524 4.21 40.09 -7.50
C ILE A 524 2.79 40.30 -6.95
N ARG A 525 1.81 40.53 -7.84
CA ARG A 525 0.38 40.64 -7.50
C ARG A 525 -0.44 39.65 -8.33
N TRP A 526 -1.54 39.15 -7.80
CA TRP A 526 -2.45 38.26 -8.51
C TRP A 526 -3.90 38.48 -8.08
N SER A 527 -4.83 37.96 -8.86
CA SER A 527 -6.24 37.89 -8.50
C SER A 527 -6.53 36.54 -7.84
N PRO A 528 -7.26 36.52 -6.72
CA PRO A 528 -7.64 35.27 -6.07
C PRO A 528 -8.66 34.52 -6.95
N PRO A 529 -8.67 33.16 -6.92
CA PRO A 529 -9.62 32.38 -7.72
C PRO A 529 -11.07 32.56 -7.28
N THR A 530 -11.30 32.87 -6.01
CA THR A 530 -12.62 33.09 -5.42
C THR A 530 -12.51 34.25 -4.42
N THR A 531 -13.64 34.70 -3.89
CA THR A 531 -13.68 35.67 -2.79
C THR A 531 -13.32 35.07 -1.43
N GLU A 532 -13.12 33.75 -1.35
CA GLU A 532 -12.75 33.08 -0.11
C GLU A 532 -11.26 33.29 0.21
N PRO A 533 -10.87 33.41 1.49
CA PRO A 533 -9.46 33.48 1.87
C PRO A 533 -8.72 32.25 1.36
N ALA A 534 -7.50 32.37 0.86
CA ALA A 534 -6.70 31.23 0.40
C ALA A 534 -5.22 31.43 0.74
N ASP A 535 -4.51 30.32 0.95
CA ASP A 535 -3.04 30.35 1.07
C ASP A 535 -2.45 30.24 -0.35
N TYR A 536 -1.35 30.93 -0.61
CA TYR A 536 -0.66 30.94 -1.89
C TYR A 536 0.81 30.57 -1.70
N ARG A 537 1.36 29.86 -2.69
CA ARG A 537 2.79 29.61 -2.84
C ARG A 537 3.27 30.35 -4.08
N VAL A 538 4.29 31.19 -3.88
CA VAL A 538 4.95 31.92 -4.98
C VAL A 538 6.31 31.28 -5.24
N THR A 539 6.56 30.92 -6.50
CA THR A 539 7.83 30.40 -6.98
C THR A 539 8.38 31.27 -8.10
N ARG A 540 9.71 31.41 -8.15
CA ARG A 540 10.43 32.15 -9.19
C ARG A 540 11.25 31.18 -10.03
N GLN A 541 11.18 31.33 -11.35
CA GLN A 541 12.07 30.65 -12.27
C GLN A 541 13.46 31.29 -12.21
N GLN A 542 14.47 30.48 -11.94
CA GLN A 542 15.88 30.89 -11.95
C GLN A 542 16.40 30.94 -13.41
N PRO A 543 17.53 31.62 -13.66
CA PRO A 543 18.14 31.67 -14.99
C PRO A 543 18.49 30.30 -15.59
N ASP A 544 18.73 29.29 -14.75
CA ASP A 544 18.98 27.90 -15.16
C ASP A 544 17.70 27.12 -15.51
N GLY A 545 16.54 27.76 -15.45
CA GLY A 545 15.22 27.16 -15.70
C GLY A 545 14.57 26.49 -14.49
N SER A 546 15.30 26.33 -13.37
CA SER A 546 14.77 25.71 -12.13
C SER A 546 13.79 26.63 -11.40
N TRP A 547 12.92 26.07 -10.56
CA TRP A 547 11.95 26.84 -9.76
C TRP A 547 12.35 26.91 -8.30
N ARG A 548 12.37 28.11 -7.73
CA ARG A 548 12.66 28.36 -6.31
C ARG A 548 11.46 28.96 -5.61
N VAL A 549 11.17 28.52 -4.38
CA VAL A 549 10.13 29.14 -3.55
C VAL A 549 10.60 30.50 -3.06
N VAL A 550 9.81 31.54 -3.35
CA VAL A 550 10.00 32.91 -2.88
C VAL A 550 9.34 33.06 -1.51
N GLY A 551 8.12 32.54 -1.37
CA GLY A 551 7.38 32.61 -0.12
C GLY A 551 6.00 31.97 -0.19
N ARG A 552 5.36 31.92 0.98
CA ARG A 552 3.95 31.54 1.14
C ARG A 552 3.22 32.68 1.84
N THR A 553 2.01 33.01 1.39
CA THR A 553 1.23 34.13 1.93
C THR A 553 -0.27 33.89 1.80
N ARG A 554 -1.06 34.63 2.60
CA ARG A 554 -2.53 34.71 2.51
C ARG A 554 -3.03 35.95 1.76
N THR A 555 -2.13 36.89 1.52
CA THR A 555 -2.41 38.09 0.73
C THR A 555 -2.33 37.78 -0.76
N THR A 556 -2.84 38.67 -1.60
CA THR A 556 -2.77 38.57 -3.06
C THR A 556 -1.56 39.31 -3.66
N GLU A 557 -0.54 39.51 -2.83
CA GLU A 557 0.72 40.14 -3.20
C GLU A 557 1.89 39.60 -2.36
N LEU A 558 3.08 39.55 -2.97
CA LEU A 558 4.34 39.18 -2.34
C LEU A 558 5.50 39.96 -2.98
N GLU A 559 6.45 40.42 -2.17
CA GLU A 559 7.68 41.09 -2.65
C GLU A 559 8.87 40.12 -2.66
N ASP A 560 9.56 40.01 -3.79
CA ASP A 560 10.84 39.30 -3.94
C ASP A 560 12.01 40.29 -3.96
N GLY A 561 12.67 40.45 -2.82
CA GLY A 561 13.89 41.25 -2.67
C GLY A 561 15.16 40.58 -3.22
N ALA A 562 15.12 39.28 -3.51
CA ALA A 562 16.25 38.51 -4.05
C ALA A 562 16.16 38.34 -5.57
N ALA A 563 15.29 39.10 -6.23
CA ALA A 563 15.14 39.09 -7.68
C ALA A 563 16.40 39.69 -8.37
N PRO A 564 16.90 39.08 -9.46
CA PRO A 564 17.95 39.66 -10.31
C PRO A 564 17.62 41.09 -10.75
N ALA A 565 18.63 41.96 -10.86
CA ALA A 565 18.46 43.38 -11.21
C ALA A 565 18.19 43.59 -12.71
N ASP A 566 18.86 42.82 -13.57
CA ASP A 566 18.93 43.11 -15.01
C ASP A 566 17.75 42.59 -15.82
N THR A 567 17.07 41.54 -15.35
CA THR A 567 15.96 40.89 -16.06
C THR A 567 14.78 40.69 -15.12
N MET A 568 13.55 40.89 -15.61
CA MET A 568 12.33 40.54 -14.86
C MET A 568 12.18 39.01 -14.83
N PRO A 569 12.23 38.35 -13.66
CA PRO A 569 12.05 36.90 -13.58
C PRO A 569 10.61 36.50 -13.86
N VAL A 570 10.42 35.25 -14.30
CA VAL A 570 9.09 34.63 -14.36
C VAL A 570 8.71 34.12 -12.98
N TYR A 571 7.49 34.44 -12.55
CA TYR A 571 6.91 33.96 -11.31
C TYR A 571 5.70 33.07 -11.60
N ALA A 572 5.53 32.06 -10.76
CA ALA A 572 4.38 31.18 -10.72
C ALA A 572 3.72 31.29 -9.34
N VAL A 573 2.40 31.44 -9.33
CA VAL A 573 1.59 31.48 -8.11
C VAL A 573 0.62 30.32 -8.16
N ALA A 574 0.62 29.50 -7.10
CA ALA A 574 -0.34 28.41 -6.94
C ALA A 574 -1.12 28.61 -5.63
N THR A 575 -2.42 28.34 -5.66
CA THR A 575 -3.22 28.22 -4.44
C THR A 575 -2.78 26.96 -3.72
N ALA A 576 -2.51 27.06 -2.42
CA ALA A 576 -2.11 25.96 -1.56
C ALA A 576 -3.28 25.59 -0.63
N LEU A 577 -3.58 24.30 -0.52
CA LEU A 577 -4.60 23.79 0.38
C LEU A 577 -4.25 22.41 0.91
N ALA A 578 -4.04 22.30 2.22
CA ALA A 578 -3.77 21.03 2.91
C ALA A 578 -2.69 20.16 2.22
N GLY A 579 -1.59 20.78 1.76
CA GLY A 579 -0.49 20.10 1.07
C GLY A 579 -0.69 19.91 -0.44
N ARG A 580 -1.88 20.17 -0.98
CA ARG A 580 -2.17 20.20 -2.43
C ARG A 580 -1.95 21.60 -2.98
N TYR A 581 -1.67 21.68 -4.29
CA TYR A 581 -1.50 22.92 -5.02
C TYR A 581 -2.40 22.94 -6.26
N SER A 582 -2.90 24.12 -6.62
CA SER A 582 -3.51 24.33 -7.93
C SER A 582 -2.48 24.25 -9.05
N GLU A 583 -2.93 24.24 -10.29
CA GLU A 583 -2.08 24.61 -11.42
C GLU A 583 -1.46 26.01 -11.17
N PRO A 584 -0.16 26.19 -11.43
CA PRO A 584 0.51 27.45 -11.22
C PRO A 584 0.14 28.46 -12.32
N ALA A 585 -0.42 29.61 -11.92
CA ALA A 585 -0.58 30.74 -12.82
C ALA A 585 0.75 31.47 -12.95
N ARG A 586 1.20 31.70 -14.19
CA ARG A 586 2.51 32.28 -14.46
C ARG A 586 2.39 33.74 -14.90
N SER A 587 3.40 34.54 -14.56
CA SER A 587 3.49 35.95 -14.95
C SER A 587 3.79 36.17 -16.44
N ASP A 588 4.26 35.12 -17.14
CA ASP A 588 4.57 35.13 -18.58
C ASP A 588 3.48 34.48 -19.44
N ALA A 589 2.35 34.06 -18.83
CA ALA A 589 1.20 33.56 -19.57
C ALA A 589 0.47 34.72 -20.27
N GLU A 590 0.11 34.54 -21.54
CA GLU A 590 -0.71 35.50 -22.30
C GLU A 590 -2.02 35.77 -21.55
N ALA A 591 -2.39 37.06 -21.44
CA ALA A 591 -3.65 37.46 -20.82
C ALA A 591 -4.82 36.85 -21.59
N GLN A 592 -5.52 35.90 -20.98
CA GLN A 592 -6.69 35.27 -21.58
C GLN A 592 -7.80 36.34 -21.75
N PRO A 593 -8.43 36.47 -22.93
CA PRO A 593 -9.46 37.48 -23.15
C PRO A 593 -10.64 37.27 -22.19
N ARG A 594 -10.99 38.32 -21.45
CA ARG A 594 -12.15 38.34 -20.53
C ARG A 594 -13.45 38.08 -21.28
N ALA A 595 -14.24 37.11 -20.80
CA ALA A 595 -15.69 37.21 -20.88
C ALA A 595 -16.12 38.38 -19.98
N THR A 596 -16.82 39.34 -20.57
CA THR A 596 -17.28 40.57 -19.94
C THR A 596 -18.33 40.30 -18.87
N ALA A 597 -18.14 40.92 -17.70
CA ALA A 597 -19.20 41.20 -16.71
C ALA A 597 -19.05 42.66 -16.26
N PRO A 598 -20.15 43.32 -15.86
CA PRO A 598 -20.33 44.75 -16.09
C PRO A 598 -19.65 45.66 -15.07
N ASP A 599 -19.48 46.88 -15.58
CA ASP A 599 -18.80 48.06 -15.08
C ASP A 599 -19.29 48.53 -13.69
N HIS A 600 -18.35 48.74 -12.76
CA HIS A 600 -18.59 49.61 -11.61
C HIS A 600 -17.45 50.61 -11.44
N ALA A 601 -17.80 51.82 -11.89
CA ALA A 601 -17.19 53.14 -11.79
C ALA A 601 -16.14 53.36 -10.68
N ALA A 602 -15.04 53.96 -11.13
CA ALA A 602 -13.98 54.57 -10.34
C ALA A 602 -14.45 55.82 -9.58
N ALA A 603 -13.86 56.04 -8.40
CA ALA A 603 -13.73 57.36 -7.79
C ALA A 603 -12.37 57.44 -7.09
N GLY A 604 -11.46 58.25 -7.64
CA GLY A 604 -10.24 58.68 -6.95
C GLY A 604 -10.51 59.82 -5.97
N PRO A 605 -9.48 60.25 -5.21
CA PRO A 605 -9.06 61.63 -5.40
C PRO A 605 -7.53 61.82 -5.47
N THR A 606 -7.17 62.69 -6.41
CA THR A 606 -5.92 63.42 -6.63
C THR A 606 -5.65 64.46 -5.53
N THR A 607 -4.39 64.75 -5.17
CA THR A 607 -3.66 66.03 -5.43
C THR A 607 -2.25 66.07 -4.76
N PRO A 608 -1.33 67.01 -5.11
CA PRO A 608 0.10 66.75 -5.32
C PRO A 608 1.05 67.59 -4.43
N SER A 609 2.38 67.40 -4.51
CA SER A 609 3.32 68.52 -4.33
C SER A 609 4.75 68.21 -4.82
N ARG A 610 5.40 69.24 -5.37
CA ARG A 610 6.73 69.30 -6.00
C ARG A 610 7.55 70.37 -5.28
N ALA A 611 8.80 70.08 -4.91
CA ALA A 611 9.86 71.07 -4.62
C ALA A 611 11.23 70.35 -4.75
N ALA A 612 12.04 70.64 -5.76
CA ALA A 612 13.08 71.68 -5.82
C ALA A 612 14.33 71.35 -4.97
N GLY A 613 15.47 71.13 -5.64
CA GLY A 613 16.75 70.82 -5.00
C GLY A 613 17.60 72.06 -4.69
N THR A 614 18.43 71.98 -3.65
CA THR A 614 19.74 72.66 -3.48
C THR A 614 20.49 72.03 -2.27
N PRO A 615 21.77 72.34 -2.00
CA PRO A 615 22.87 71.38 -1.93
C PRO A 615 23.27 70.91 -0.51
N HIS A 616 24.10 69.86 -0.50
CA HIS A 616 24.71 69.17 0.65
C HIS A 616 25.36 70.07 1.73
N PRO A 617 25.04 69.86 3.02
CA PRO A 617 25.88 70.19 4.17
C PRO A 617 26.42 68.91 4.88
N PRO A 618 27.44 69.05 5.77
CA PRO A 618 28.30 67.93 6.19
C PRO A 618 27.65 67.00 7.22
N ASP A 619 28.22 65.78 7.26
CA ASP A 619 27.91 64.60 8.06
C ASP A 619 27.29 64.87 9.47
N PRO A 620 26.04 64.48 9.74
CA PRO A 620 25.52 64.48 11.10
C PRO A 620 26.03 63.23 11.83
N ALA A 621 26.73 63.46 12.94
CA ALA A 621 27.06 62.42 13.91
C ALA A 621 25.80 61.61 14.28
N LEU A 622 25.93 60.30 14.19
CA LEU A 622 24.89 59.31 14.46
C LEU A 622 24.30 59.45 15.87
N PRO A 623 22.97 59.55 16.04
CA PRO A 623 22.37 59.37 17.35
C PRO A 623 22.49 57.89 17.79
N ASP A 624 23.24 57.67 18.87
CA ASP A 624 23.42 56.36 19.51
C ASP A 624 22.20 56.02 20.38
N ASP A 625 21.10 55.57 19.75
CA ASP A 625 20.00 54.92 20.46
C ASP A 625 20.31 53.41 20.61
N PRO A 626 20.50 52.89 21.85
CA PRO A 626 20.80 51.49 22.07
C PRO A 626 19.60 50.55 21.82
N VAL A 627 18.35 51.06 21.79
CA VAL A 627 17.14 50.25 21.55
C VAL A 627 16.14 50.99 20.64
N PRO A 628 16.45 51.14 19.33
CA PRO A 628 15.62 51.91 18.41
C PRO A 628 14.16 51.44 18.39
N GLY A 629 13.24 52.33 18.79
CA GLY A 629 11.80 52.06 18.79
C GLY A 629 11.32 51.02 19.81
N GLY A 630 12.14 50.67 20.81
CA GLY A 630 11.78 49.73 21.88
C GLY A 630 11.70 48.26 21.46
N ILE A 631 12.32 47.90 20.31
CA ILE A 631 12.41 46.52 19.82
C ILE A 631 13.79 45.97 20.23
N PRO A 632 13.87 44.79 20.88
CA PRO A 632 15.14 44.15 21.21
C PRO A 632 16.05 44.02 19.99
N VAL A 633 17.33 44.34 20.14
CA VAL A 633 18.26 44.50 19.01
C VAL A 633 19.15 43.25 18.86
N VAL A 634 19.44 42.87 17.62
CA VAL A 634 20.44 41.83 17.34
C VAL A 634 21.84 42.27 17.79
N THR A 635 22.68 41.31 18.14
CA THR A 635 24.04 41.57 18.60
C THR A 635 25.06 40.75 17.83
N ASN A 636 26.34 41.16 17.91
CA ASN A 636 27.47 40.40 17.38
C ASN A 636 27.42 40.07 15.86
N PRO A 637 27.05 41.04 14.99
CA PRO A 637 27.10 40.83 13.55
C PRO A 637 28.54 40.64 13.09
N ARG A 638 28.81 39.51 12.45
CA ARG A 638 30.13 39.12 11.96
C ARG A 638 30.00 38.34 10.66
N GLU A 639 31.09 38.28 9.92
CA GLU A 639 31.21 37.43 8.73
C GLU A 639 31.71 36.05 9.16
N HIS A 640 31.05 35.00 8.67
CA HIS A 640 31.45 33.61 8.86
C HIS A 640 31.12 32.80 7.62
N GLY A 641 32.13 32.28 6.91
CA GLY A 641 31.93 31.43 5.73
C GLY A 641 31.22 32.14 4.57
N GLY A 642 31.49 33.44 4.38
CA GLY A 642 30.85 34.28 3.37
C GLY A 642 29.44 34.75 3.76
N ARG A 643 28.98 34.46 4.98
CA ARG A 643 27.62 34.76 5.46
C ARG A 643 27.63 35.70 6.66
N LEU A 644 26.61 36.54 6.73
CA LEU A 644 26.35 37.41 7.88
C LEU A 644 25.74 36.55 8.97
N VAL A 645 26.42 36.43 10.10
CA VAL A 645 25.91 35.78 11.30
C VAL A 645 25.81 36.79 12.44
N PHE A 646 24.76 36.69 13.23
CA PHE A 646 24.46 37.54 14.39
C PHE A 646 23.62 36.76 15.40
N ASP A 647 23.55 37.27 16.62
CA ASP A 647 22.84 36.64 17.72
C ASP A 647 21.42 37.25 17.79
N TRP A 648 20.41 36.37 17.77
CA TRP A 648 19.00 36.77 17.79
C TRP A 648 18.55 37.15 19.20
N PRO A 649 17.86 38.29 19.38
CA PRO A 649 17.30 38.65 20.67
C PRO A 649 16.00 37.87 20.91
N ALA A 650 15.70 37.59 22.19
CA ALA A 650 14.52 36.83 22.57
C ALA A 650 13.22 37.52 22.08
N GLY A 651 12.34 36.73 21.45
CA GLY A 651 11.04 37.20 20.96
C GLY A 651 11.07 37.93 19.61
N VAL A 652 12.23 38.03 18.94
CA VAL A 652 12.35 38.54 17.58
C VAL A 652 12.52 37.37 16.62
N THR A 653 11.62 37.27 15.64
CA THR A 653 11.63 36.19 14.63
C THR A 653 11.94 36.69 13.23
N GLU A 654 11.95 38.01 13.03
CA GLU A 654 12.20 38.66 11.75
C GLU A 654 13.12 39.88 11.94
N VAL A 655 14.04 40.09 11.01
CA VAL A 655 14.93 41.27 10.95
C VAL A 655 14.97 41.83 9.53
N MET A 656 15.40 43.08 9.38
CA MET A 656 15.70 43.74 8.12
C MET A 656 17.21 43.95 8.03
N VAL A 657 17.87 43.32 7.05
CA VAL A 657 19.30 43.53 6.75
C VAL A 657 19.41 44.62 5.71
N VAL A 658 20.27 45.60 5.97
CA VAL A 658 20.39 46.84 5.19
C VAL A 658 21.85 47.07 4.85
N VAL A 659 22.15 47.24 3.56
CA VAL A 659 23.53 47.32 3.05
C VAL A 659 23.70 48.51 2.11
N ARG A 660 24.79 49.25 2.26
CA ARG A 660 25.25 50.28 1.28
C ARG A 660 26.78 50.34 1.20
N GLY A 661 27.32 50.91 0.12
CA GLY A 661 28.77 50.87 -0.16
C GLY A 661 29.60 52.02 0.41
N ASP A 662 28.99 53.16 0.72
CA ASP A 662 29.64 54.45 0.97
C ASP A 662 29.71 54.84 2.46
N ARG A 663 28.68 54.56 3.26
CA ARG A 663 28.62 54.90 4.70
C ARG A 663 27.74 53.94 5.49
N ALA A 664 27.74 54.03 6.82
CA ALA A 664 26.82 53.25 7.65
C ALA A 664 25.34 53.62 7.37
N PRO A 665 24.44 52.64 7.18
CA PRO A 665 23.01 52.92 7.02
C PRO A 665 22.41 53.61 8.26
N LEU A 666 21.52 54.58 8.04
CA LEU A 666 20.79 55.28 9.12
C LEU A 666 19.42 54.66 9.41
N THR A 667 18.67 54.39 8.34
CA THR A 667 17.35 53.75 8.37
C THR A 667 17.27 52.68 7.27
N HIS A 668 16.22 51.87 7.29
CA HIS A 668 16.05 50.78 6.31
C HIS A 668 15.52 51.25 4.95
N ASP A 669 15.02 52.49 4.88
CA ASP A 669 14.32 53.09 3.75
C ASP A 669 15.06 54.28 3.15
N GLU A 670 16.28 54.61 3.62
CA GLU A 670 17.03 55.73 3.07
C GLU A 670 17.51 55.47 1.62
N PRO A 671 17.63 56.51 0.78
CA PRO A 671 18.11 56.33 -0.59
C PRO A 671 19.51 55.70 -0.67
N GLY A 672 19.68 54.78 -1.62
CA GLY A 672 20.95 54.12 -1.91
C GLY A 672 21.26 52.90 -1.04
N VAL A 673 20.35 52.49 -0.15
CA VAL A 673 20.46 51.22 0.58
C VAL A 673 19.77 50.08 -0.15
N ARG A 674 20.31 48.89 0.02
CA ARG A 674 19.64 47.63 -0.29
C ARG A 674 19.18 46.99 1.00
N ALA A 675 17.88 46.86 1.19
CA ALA A 675 17.27 46.31 2.39
C ALA A 675 16.47 45.05 2.07
N TRP A 676 16.55 44.02 2.90
CA TRP A 676 15.70 42.84 2.77
C TRP A 676 15.42 42.18 4.12
N LYS A 677 14.24 41.56 4.19
CA LYS A 677 13.78 40.86 5.39
C LYS A 677 14.41 39.47 5.48
N VAL A 678 14.80 39.07 6.68
CA VAL A 678 15.28 37.73 7.03
C VAL A 678 14.47 37.21 8.21
N THR A 679 14.06 35.94 8.15
CA THR A 679 13.41 35.24 9.27
C THR A 679 14.42 34.36 10.01
N ASN A 680 14.22 34.12 11.31
CA ASN A 680 15.08 33.24 12.11
C ASN A 680 15.16 31.82 11.52
N MET A 681 14.03 31.26 11.09
CA MET A 681 13.97 29.95 10.43
C MET A 681 14.83 29.91 9.17
N ARG A 682 14.79 30.97 8.34
CA ARG A 682 15.61 31.02 7.11
C ARG A 682 17.09 31.19 7.45
N TYR A 683 17.39 32.00 8.46
CA TYR A 683 18.74 32.21 8.97
C TYR A 683 19.37 30.90 9.49
N GLU A 684 18.61 30.09 10.21
CA GLU A 684 19.05 28.78 10.72
C GLU A 684 19.29 27.78 9.59
N LEU A 685 18.34 27.65 8.65
CA LEU A 685 18.47 26.73 7.51
C LEU A 685 19.66 27.06 6.60
N ASP A 686 19.95 28.35 6.41
CA ASP A 686 21.02 28.82 5.53
C ASP A 686 22.36 28.99 6.26
N GLY A 687 22.41 28.77 7.59
CA GLY A 687 23.61 28.99 8.41
C GLY A 687 24.09 30.44 8.45
N GLY A 688 23.18 31.41 8.27
CA GLY A 688 23.48 32.84 8.17
C GLY A 688 22.91 33.51 6.92
N VAL A 689 22.96 34.84 6.86
CA VAL A 689 22.42 35.63 5.75
C VAL A 689 23.44 35.76 4.63
N ALA A 690 23.08 35.36 3.41
CA ALA A 690 23.89 35.64 2.24
C ALA A 690 23.81 37.13 1.88
N ILE A 691 24.97 37.80 1.84
CA ILE A 691 25.07 39.15 1.28
C ILE A 691 25.20 39.03 -0.24
N PRO A 692 24.35 39.72 -1.04
CA PRO A 692 24.41 39.67 -2.49
C PRO A 692 25.83 39.96 -3.03
N ALA A 693 26.30 39.12 -3.95
CA ALA A 693 27.67 39.18 -4.49
C ALA A 693 27.91 40.39 -5.41
N ASP A 694 26.83 40.95 -5.95
CA ASP A 694 26.80 42.14 -6.81
C ASP A 694 26.97 43.46 -6.04
N LEU A 695 26.95 43.43 -4.71
CA LEU A 695 27.19 44.63 -3.90
C LEU A 695 28.68 45.01 -3.87
N PRO A 696 29.01 46.31 -4.02
CA PRO A 696 30.38 46.78 -3.95
C PRO A 696 30.99 46.46 -2.58
N ARG A 697 32.23 45.95 -2.57
CA ARG A 697 32.99 45.65 -1.35
C ARG A 697 34.22 46.57 -1.27
N PRO A 698 34.52 47.16 -0.10
CA PRO A 698 33.84 47.00 1.18
C PRO A 698 32.45 47.66 1.22
N CYS A 699 31.52 47.09 2.01
CA CYS A 699 30.20 47.67 2.26
C CYS A 699 29.90 47.78 3.76
N HIS A 700 28.92 48.61 4.10
CA HIS A 700 28.38 48.77 5.44
C HIS A 700 27.06 48.03 5.56
N VAL A 701 26.95 47.18 6.58
CA VAL A 701 25.78 46.37 6.90
C VAL A 701 25.19 46.86 8.22
N ALA A 702 23.87 47.00 8.28
CA ALA A 702 23.12 47.26 9.50
C ALA A 702 21.89 46.36 9.57
N ILE A 703 21.47 45.97 10.78
CA ILE A 703 20.37 45.03 10.98
C ILE A 703 19.33 45.66 11.92
N ALA A 704 18.09 45.82 11.43
CA ALA A 704 16.97 46.31 12.23
C ALA A 704 16.06 45.15 12.61
N SER A 705 15.79 44.98 13.90
CA SER A 705 14.79 44.00 14.37
C SER A 705 13.39 44.39 13.93
N CYS A 706 12.54 43.38 13.67
CA CYS A 706 11.15 43.58 13.30
C CYS A 706 10.22 42.96 14.36
N ARG A 707 9.03 43.55 14.53
CA ARG A 707 7.94 43.01 15.36
C ARG A 707 6.66 43.00 14.54
N ARG A 708 5.87 41.93 14.67
CA ARG A 708 4.50 41.90 14.11
C ARG A 708 3.51 42.53 15.07
N GLU A 709 2.68 43.42 14.55
CA GLU A 709 1.52 43.97 15.24
C GLU A 709 0.37 42.94 15.23
N ALA A 710 -0.65 43.12 16.07
CA ALA A 710 -1.74 42.15 16.25
C ALA A 710 -2.59 41.94 14.96
N ASP A 711 -2.54 42.90 14.05
CA ASP A 711 -3.14 42.86 12.71
C ASP A 711 -2.25 42.13 11.67
N GLY A 712 -1.09 41.64 12.08
CA GLY A 712 -0.12 40.94 11.24
C GLY A 712 0.86 41.87 10.50
N ARG A 713 0.74 43.20 10.62
CA ARG A 713 1.63 44.16 9.95
C ARG A 713 3.03 44.11 10.56
N LEU A 714 4.05 44.19 9.71
CA LEU A 714 5.44 44.18 10.15
C LEU A 714 5.91 45.60 10.49
N ARG A 715 6.27 45.83 11.75
CA ARG A 715 6.92 47.05 12.21
C ARG A 715 8.44 46.84 12.28
N VAL A 716 9.19 47.59 11.49
CA VAL A 716 10.67 47.60 11.50
C VAL A 716 11.16 48.65 12.49
N ALA A 717 12.24 48.37 13.22
CA ALA A 717 12.88 49.38 14.07
C ALA A 717 13.27 50.62 13.25
N PRO A 718 13.04 51.84 13.75
CA PRO A 718 13.20 53.08 12.99
C PRO A 718 14.68 53.44 12.71
N GLY A 719 15.63 52.74 13.31
CA GLY A 719 17.06 52.92 13.11
C GLY A 719 17.85 51.70 13.59
N PHE A 720 19.18 51.80 13.60
CA PHE A 720 20.08 50.69 13.94
C PHE A 720 20.91 51.00 15.17
N ALA A 721 20.91 50.13 16.18
CA ALA A 721 21.82 50.29 17.31
C ALA A 721 23.28 50.07 16.86
N PRO A 722 24.28 50.66 17.55
CA PRO A 722 25.69 50.43 17.24
C PRO A 722 26.10 48.95 17.21
N ALA A 723 25.51 48.14 18.11
CA ALA A 723 25.78 46.71 18.22
C ALA A 723 25.25 45.87 17.03
N ALA A 724 24.43 46.45 16.16
CA ALA A 724 23.82 45.78 15.00
C ALA A 724 24.44 46.20 13.66
N ARG A 725 25.65 46.76 13.68
CA ARG A 725 26.36 47.27 12.51
C ARG A 725 27.67 46.51 12.28
N LEU A 726 28.01 46.30 11.01
CA LEU A 726 29.23 45.65 10.59
C LEU A 726 29.78 46.33 9.33
N ARG A 727 31.09 46.55 9.26
CA ARG A 727 31.77 46.90 8.01
C ARG A 727 32.30 45.62 7.38
N TRP A 728 31.75 45.26 6.23
CA TRP A 728 32.09 44.03 5.52
C TRP A 728 33.16 44.29 4.46
N SER A 729 34.35 43.72 4.63
CA SER A 729 35.53 44.03 3.81
C SER A 729 36.00 42.91 2.87
N HIS A 730 35.58 41.65 3.05
CA HIS A 730 36.17 40.52 2.31
C HIS A 730 35.48 40.21 0.96
N ARG A 731 36.27 40.08 -0.12
CA ARG A 731 35.90 39.31 -1.33
C ARG A 731 36.37 37.87 -1.12
N SER A 732 35.46 36.91 -1.24
CA SER A 732 35.81 35.50 -1.43
C SER A 732 35.13 35.04 -2.70
#